data_AF-A0A6B2M5C5-F1
#
_entry.id   AF-A0A6B2M5C5-F1
#
_cell.length_a   1.000
_cell.length_b   1.000
_cell.length_c   1.000
_cell.angle_alpha   90.00
_cell.angle_beta   90.00
_cell.angle_gamma   90.00
#
_symmetry.space_group_name_H-M   'P 1'
#
loop_
_entity.id
_entity.type
_entity.pdbx_description
1 polymer ?
#
loop_
_entity_poly.entity_id
_entity_poly.type
_entity_poly.pdbx_seq_one_letter_code
_entity_poly.pdbx_strand_id
1 'polypeptide(L)'
;MARISEVELKRLDEEVDLVALIRSKGIGLEVCAEKAYVGYSPFTKDKLPAFTVNAQTNQWHCRGSGRNGGAIDFLMKHDGVSRRHAVLLLKEQNPQLFGLRAGSGKGGPLSKATVPKLESPLDAEADDQTLLEQVLTYYQERLHQNPSAMDYLNSRGIGCEAAIAEVGIGFADRTLGLRIPHKNRREGARIRQRLQALGIFRESGHEHFNGCLVFPICREDGRVVQIYGRKVGPQKNKVYHLYLPGPPRGIWNPECLLSPEVILTESVIDALTFRVNGMGNVTCIHGTDGFTDELLNAFREKRTQRVYIAYDRDQEGERAAERDSERLQSIGIECFRVIFPPGQDANEFALKHEPASHSLPLLLNSARWMGRGVTAPQSAKEAGIPCINNEEEKPSEIQGESCLGANMLQESGKDLLLHVGDRQYRVRGLARNTSFEILKVNLRIWYNERYFLDILDLYRAKERERFIKAAAAETQLSPDLLKRDIGRVLLALEGYQERKIQEAMSPSKGPRVAISDPDKKAALELLKSPDLLGRILEDFQQCGIVGETTNKLTGYLAAVSRKLDRPLAVIVQSNSAAGKTALMEAVLAMMPEEERVHYSTMTGQSLYYLGEKDLRHKILAIAEEEGAQKAGYALKLLQSEGKLTIASTGKDDKGRMKTEEYSVEGPIMIFLTTTAIDLDEELLNRCLVLTVDESREQTQAIHRLQRDAETLEGLGRRLEREDILKVHRNAQRLLRPLHVVNPYAPRLTFLSDRTRTRRDHLKYLTLIRSIALLHQYQRQIHQRDRARYIEVELSDIEAANHIAHEILGRSLDDLPPQTRRLLTLLTAKVEEHCKEKNLGRDQCLFTRRQVRQWSGWSEYQVRTHLNKLESLEYLLPHHGGRGQSFVYELLFNGDAESARPQLCGLIEIEGLIDTTLTSSTENPPSGMERTASSHQRAPNGHVSGALSDPMEASIQADSRLKSSTGVENAQAGVHAQLAS
;
A
#
# COMPACT_ATOMS: atom_id res chain seq x y z
N MET A 1 -10.01 -12.56 -19.63
CA MET A 1 -10.93 -13.29 -18.72
C MET A 1 -10.33 -13.49 -17.34
N ALA A 2 -11.14 -13.19 -16.32
CA ALA A 2 -10.98 -13.75 -14.98
C ALA A 2 -10.87 -15.29 -15.05
N ARG A 3 -10.32 -15.91 -14.00
CA ARG A 3 -10.34 -17.37 -13.83
C ARG A 3 -11.79 -17.85 -14.06
N ILE A 4 -12.02 -18.80 -14.98
CA ILE A 4 -13.36 -19.39 -15.15
C ILE A 4 -13.73 -20.01 -13.80
N SER A 5 -14.86 -19.60 -13.24
CA SER A 5 -15.21 -20.02 -11.88
C SER A 5 -15.49 -21.52 -11.84
N GLU A 6 -15.22 -22.18 -10.71
CA GLU A 6 -15.57 -23.60 -10.56
C GLU A 6 -17.08 -23.83 -10.67
N VAL A 7 -17.88 -22.83 -10.29
CA VAL A 7 -19.34 -22.84 -10.45
C VAL A 7 -19.73 -22.90 -11.93
N GLU A 8 -19.14 -22.06 -12.78
CA GLU A 8 -19.40 -22.09 -14.22
C GLU A 8 -18.94 -23.40 -14.88
N LEU A 9 -17.82 -23.97 -14.42
CA LEU A 9 -17.30 -25.24 -14.93
C LEU A 9 -18.24 -26.39 -14.60
N LYS A 10 -18.69 -26.48 -13.34
CA LYS A 10 -19.69 -27.48 -12.92
C LYS A 10 -20.99 -27.32 -13.68
N ARG A 11 -21.48 -26.09 -13.81
CA ARG A 11 -22.71 -25.79 -14.55
C ARG A 11 -22.64 -26.26 -16.00
N LEU A 12 -21.52 -26.05 -16.70
CA LEU A 12 -21.31 -26.55 -18.06
C LEU A 12 -21.29 -28.07 -18.13
N ASP A 13 -20.62 -28.75 -17.19
CA ASP A 13 -20.56 -30.21 -17.18
C ASP A 13 -21.89 -30.85 -16.73
N GLU A 14 -22.78 -30.13 -16.06
CA GLU A 14 -24.10 -30.61 -15.62
C GLU A 14 -25.21 -30.31 -16.64
N GLU A 15 -25.24 -29.10 -17.22
CA GLU A 15 -26.35 -28.63 -18.07
C GLU A 15 -26.18 -28.96 -19.57
N VAL A 16 -24.95 -29.22 -20.04
CA VAL A 16 -24.71 -29.59 -21.45
C VAL A 16 -25.06 -31.06 -21.66
N ASP A 17 -25.97 -31.37 -22.59
CA ASP A 17 -26.28 -32.75 -22.97
C ASP A 17 -25.06 -33.43 -23.62
N LEU A 18 -24.38 -34.29 -22.85
CA LEU A 18 -23.19 -35.00 -23.28
C LEU A 18 -23.47 -36.00 -24.42
N VAL A 19 -24.65 -36.62 -24.44
CA VAL A 19 -25.01 -37.59 -25.48
C VAL A 19 -25.21 -36.87 -26.82
N ALA A 20 -25.92 -35.74 -26.80
CA ALA A 20 -26.06 -34.89 -27.97
C ALA A 20 -24.72 -34.36 -28.46
N LEU A 21 -23.86 -33.89 -27.55
CA LEU A 21 -22.51 -33.42 -27.86
C LEU A 21 -21.66 -34.51 -28.52
N ILE A 22 -21.67 -35.73 -28.02
CA ILE A 22 -20.86 -36.83 -28.59
C ILE A 22 -21.38 -37.22 -29.97
N ARG A 23 -22.70 -37.31 -30.17
CA ARG A 23 -23.31 -37.60 -31.47
C ARG A 23 -23.01 -36.51 -32.50
N SER A 24 -22.93 -35.25 -32.08
CA SER A 24 -22.57 -34.13 -32.96
C SER A 24 -21.16 -34.26 -33.57
N LYS A 25 -20.28 -35.06 -32.96
CA LYS A 25 -18.93 -35.38 -33.46
C LYS A 25 -18.88 -36.58 -34.40
N GLY A 26 -20.04 -37.12 -34.79
CA GLY A 26 -20.13 -38.29 -35.69
C GLY A 26 -19.87 -39.62 -34.99
N ILE A 27 -19.90 -39.67 -33.66
CA ILE A 27 -19.72 -40.90 -32.89
C ILE A 27 -21.09 -41.57 -32.72
N GLY A 28 -21.23 -42.77 -33.28
CA GLY A 28 -22.43 -43.60 -33.10
C GLY A 28 -22.54 -44.12 -31.67
N LEU A 29 -23.70 -43.89 -31.04
CA LEU A 29 -24.02 -44.35 -29.69
C LEU A 29 -25.32 -45.16 -29.70
N GLU A 30 -25.21 -46.44 -29.32
CA GLU A 30 -26.32 -47.39 -29.15
C GLU A 30 -26.75 -47.47 -27.68
N VAL A 31 -28.03 -47.74 -27.43
CA VAL A 31 -28.56 -47.85 -26.07
C VAL A 31 -28.17 -49.21 -25.49
N CYS A 32 -27.55 -49.20 -24.31
CA CYS A 32 -27.15 -50.42 -23.60
C CYS A 32 -28.05 -50.70 -22.39
N ALA A 33 -28.51 -49.65 -21.69
CA ALA A 33 -29.47 -49.71 -20.59
C ALA A 33 -30.21 -48.36 -20.45
N GLU A 34 -31.16 -48.25 -19.52
CA GLU A 34 -31.88 -47.00 -19.28
C GLU A 34 -30.89 -45.87 -18.95
N LYS A 35 -30.84 -44.83 -19.79
CA LYS A 35 -29.90 -43.70 -19.72
C LYS A 35 -28.40 -44.06 -19.86
N ALA A 36 -28.05 -45.24 -20.36
CA ALA A 36 -26.67 -45.64 -20.63
C ALA A 36 -26.47 -46.03 -22.11
N TYR A 37 -25.43 -45.46 -22.72
CA TYR A 37 -25.10 -45.61 -24.14
C TYR A 37 -23.70 -46.20 -24.31
N VAL A 38 -23.50 -46.94 -25.40
CA VAL A 38 -22.21 -47.54 -25.76
C VAL A 38 -21.88 -47.28 -27.23
N GLY A 39 -20.59 -47.11 -27.54
CA GLY A 39 -20.11 -46.88 -28.91
C GLY A 39 -18.63 -47.22 -29.07
N TYR A 40 -18.13 -47.01 -30.29
CA TYR A 40 -16.70 -47.15 -30.59
C TYR A 40 -15.90 -46.00 -30.00
N SER A 41 -14.67 -46.31 -29.58
CA SER A 41 -13.76 -45.32 -29.00
C SER A 41 -13.33 -44.30 -30.05
N PRO A 42 -13.47 -42.99 -29.79
CA PRO A 42 -12.88 -41.95 -30.65
C PRO A 42 -11.37 -41.78 -30.41
N PHE A 43 -10.80 -42.46 -29.40
CA PHE A 43 -9.41 -42.28 -28.97
C PHE A 43 -8.49 -43.45 -29.34
N THR A 44 -9.06 -44.62 -29.62
CA THR A 44 -8.34 -45.88 -29.87
C THR A 44 -9.01 -46.63 -31.02
N LYS A 45 -8.23 -47.35 -31.83
CA LYS A 45 -8.73 -48.15 -32.96
C LYS A 45 -9.15 -49.55 -32.52
N ASP A 46 -9.98 -49.64 -31.48
CA ASP A 46 -10.42 -50.92 -30.93
C ASP A 46 -11.56 -51.51 -31.78
N LYS A 47 -11.53 -52.83 -32.01
CA LYS A 47 -12.55 -53.54 -32.82
C LYS A 47 -13.88 -53.75 -32.06
N LEU A 48 -13.93 -53.47 -30.77
CA LEU A 48 -15.10 -53.65 -29.92
C LEU A 48 -15.56 -52.30 -29.33
N PRO A 49 -16.87 -52.09 -29.13
CA PRO A 49 -17.40 -50.86 -28.55
C PRO A 49 -16.97 -50.73 -27.07
N ALA A 50 -15.99 -49.86 -26.82
CA ALA A 50 -15.34 -49.68 -25.52
C ALA A 50 -15.62 -48.30 -24.88
N PHE A 51 -16.45 -47.48 -25.51
CA PHE A 51 -16.79 -46.13 -25.07
C PHE A 51 -18.21 -46.11 -24.50
N THR A 52 -18.35 -45.71 -23.24
CA THR A 52 -19.64 -45.75 -22.51
C THR A 52 -20.00 -44.34 -22.04
N VAL A 53 -21.26 -43.96 -22.18
CA VAL A 53 -21.79 -42.64 -21.79
C VAL A 53 -23.02 -42.84 -20.92
N ASN A 54 -23.06 -42.20 -19.76
CA ASN A 54 -24.21 -42.24 -18.86
C ASN A 54 -24.89 -40.87 -18.84
N ALA A 55 -26.11 -40.80 -19.36
CA ALA A 55 -26.88 -39.56 -19.47
C ALA A 55 -27.45 -39.07 -18.12
N GLN A 56 -27.54 -39.93 -17.10
CA GLN A 56 -28.01 -39.54 -15.77
C GLN A 56 -26.90 -38.84 -14.96
N THR A 57 -25.67 -39.30 -15.08
CA THR A 57 -24.50 -38.71 -14.40
C THR A 57 -23.76 -37.70 -15.27
N ASN A 58 -24.14 -37.60 -16.55
CA ASN A 58 -23.51 -36.79 -17.59
C ASN A 58 -21.99 -37.03 -17.71
N GLN A 59 -21.58 -38.29 -17.59
CA GLN A 59 -20.17 -38.71 -17.65
C GLN A 59 -19.93 -39.76 -18.74
N TRP A 60 -18.72 -39.77 -19.28
CA TRP A 60 -18.25 -40.79 -20.23
C TRP A 60 -17.00 -41.50 -19.71
N HIS A 61 -16.81 -42.73 -20.18
CA HIS A 61 -15.63 -43.55 -19.89
C HIS A 61 -15.22 -44.37 -21.13
N CYS A 62 -13.95 -44.32 -21.50
CA CYS A 62 -13.36 -45.11 -22.56
C CYS A 62 -12.46 -46.19 -21.95
N ARG A 63 -12.89 -47.46 -22.01
CA ARG A 63 -12.11 -48.59 -21.47
C ARG A 63 -10.79 -48.80 -22.22
N GLY A 64 -10.75 -48.61 -23.53
CA GLY A 64 -9.54 -48.81 -24.34
C GLY A 64 -8.42 -47.81 -24.05
N SER A 65 -8.76 -46.55 -23.78
CA SER A 65 -7.77 -45.50 -23.47
C SER A 65 -7.61 -45.19 -21.98
N GLY A 66 -8.49 -45.71 -21.12
CA GLY A 66 -8.58 -45.38 -19.70
C GLY A 66 -9.06 -43.96 -19.40
N ARG A 67 -9.54 -43.22 -20.41
CA ARG A 67 -9.96 -41.81 -20.27
C ARG A 67 -11.43 -41.73 -19.84
N ASN A 68 -11.76 -40.75 -19.01
CA ASN A 68 -13.13 -40.46 -18.57
C ASN A 68 -13.36 -38.94 -18.40
N GLY A 69 -14.60 -38.51 -18.17
CA GLY A 69 -14.90 -37.13 -17.77
C GLY A 69 -16.30 -36.64 -18.16
N GLY A 70 -16.51 -35.33 -18.06
CA GLY A 70 -17.73 -34.64 -18.50
C GLY A 70 -17.65 -34.09 -19.93
N ALA A 71 -18.53 -33.16 -20.27
CA ALA A 71 -18.61 -32.50 -21.57
C ALA A 71 -17.33 -31.70 -21.90
N ILE A 72 -16.76 -31.01 -20.91
CA ILE A 72 -15.52 -30.25 -21.10
C ILE A 72 -14.35 -31.19 -21.38
N ASP A 73 -14.20 -32.25 -20.59
CA ASP A 73 -13.15 -33.26 -20.75
C ASP A 73 -13.21 -33.96 -22.11
N PHE A 74 -14.43 -34.22 -22.60
CA PHE A 74 -14.64 -34.84 -23.90
C PHE A 74 -14.05 -33.98 -25.01
N LEU A 75 -14.41 -32.69 -25.07
CA LEU A 75 -13.91 -31.77 -26.09
C LEU A 75 -12.39 -31.58 -26.00
N MET A 76 -11.85 -31.47 -24.79
CA MET A 76 -10.39 -31.37 -24.60
C MET A 76 -9.66 -32.56 -25.22
N LYS A 77 -10.15 -33.78 -24.97
CA LYS A 77 -9.50 -35.01 -25.39
C LYS A 77 -9.78 -35.35 -26.86
N HIS A 78 -10.97 -35.03 -27.36
CA HIS A 78 -11.40 -35.31 -28.74
C HIS A 78 -10.85 -34.28 -29.73
N ASP A 79 -11.05 -32.99 -29.46
CA ASP A 79 -10.65 -31.92 -30.36
C ASP A 79 -9.20 -31.46 -30.13
N GLY A 80 -8.53 -31.97 -29.09
CA GLY A 80 -7.16 -31.61 -28.74
C GLY A 80 -7.02 -30.15 -28.30
N VAL A 81 -8.09 -29.58 -27.75
CA VAL A 81 -8.15 -28.17 -27.36
C VAL A 81 -7.92 -27.99 -25.87
N SER A 82 -7.41 -26.82 -25.48
CA SER A 82 -7.25 -26.48 -24.06
C SER A 82 -8.62 -26.43 -23.35
N ARG A 83 -8.65 -26.66 -22.03
CA ARG A 83 -9.87 -26.54 -21.21
C ARG A 83 -10.63 -25.24 -21.45
N ARG A 84 -9.89 -24.15 -21.61
CA ARG A 84 -10.44 -22.83 -21.86
C ARG A 84 -11.16 -22.73 -23.21
N HIS A 85 -10.60 -23.35 -24.24
CA HIS A 85 -11.21 -23.41 -25.56
C HIS A 85 -12.45 -24.32 -25.55
N ALA A 86 -12.38 -25.48 -24.90
CA ALA A 86 -13.53 -26.36 -24.71
C ALA A 86 -14.71 -25.62 -24.05
N VAL A 87 -14.46 -24.83 -23.01
CA VAL A 87 -15.48 -23.99 -22.36
C VAL A 87 -16.07 -22.96 -23.32
N LEU A 88 -15.26 -22.26 -24.12
CA LEU A 88 -15.78 -21.28 -25.08
C LEU A 88 -16.65 -21.92 -26.16
N LEU A 89 -16.25 -23.08 -26.68
CA LEU A 89 -17.04 -23.86 -27.64
C LEU A 89 -18.42 -24.20 -27.07
N LEU A 90 -18.47 -24.65 -25.82
CA LEU A 90 -19.73 -24.99 -25.15
C LEU A 90 -20.60 -23.77 -24.87
N LYS A 91 -20.00 -22.64 -24.48
CA LYS A 91 -20.72 -21.38 -24.23
C LYS A 91 -21.36 -20.83 -25.51
N GLU A 92 -20.65 -20.82 -26.64
CA GLU A 92 -21.19 -20.35 -27.92
C GLU A 92 -22.31 -21.25 -28.47
N GLN A 93 -22.29 -22.54 -28.15
CA GLN A 93 -23.35 -23.48 -28.55
C GLN A 93 -24.56 -23.44 -27.62
N ASN A 94 -24.40 -22.92 -26.40
CA ASN A 94 -25.45 -22.86 -25.38
C ASN A 94 -25.61 -21.44 -24.80
N PRO A 95 -25.82 -20.40 -25.64
CA PRO A 95 -25.90 -19.01 -25.19
C PRO A 95 -27.01 -18.78 -24.15
N GLN A 96 -28.08 -19.58 -24.20
CA GLN A 96 -29.19 -19.58 -23.23
C GLN A 96 -28.77 -19.89 -21.79
N LEU A 97 -27.70 -20.65 -21.58
CA LEU A 97 -27.20 -20.96 -20.23
C LEU A 97 -26.43 -19.78 -19.61
N PHE A 98 -26.02 -18.81 -20.42
CA PHE A 98 -25.11 -17.72 -20.03
C PHE A 98 -25.69 -16.31 -20.19
N GLY A 99 -26.98 -16.17 -20.48
CA GLY A 99 -27.63 -14.86 -20.58
C GLY A 99 -27.15 -13.99 -21.74
N LEU A 100 -26.43 -14.56 -22.72
CA LEU A 100 -26.00 -13.88 -23.94
C LEU A 100 -27.21 -13.78 -24.88
N ARG A 101 -27.67 -12.56 -25.17
CA ARG A 101 -28.76 -12.32 -26.14
C ARG A 101 -28.28 -12.77 -27.54
N ALA A 102 -28.79 -13.91 -28.01
CA ALA A 102 -28.69 -14.28 -29.41
C ALA A 102 -29.72 -13.46 -30.22
N GLY A 103 -29.25 -12.80 -31.27
CA GLY A 103 -30.12 -12.22 -32.30
C GLY A 103 -31.04 -13.27 -32.93
N SER A 104 -32.21 -12.80 -33.32
CA SER A 104 -33.33 -13.49 -33.97
C SER A 104 -32.99 -14.73 -34.81
N GLY A 105 -33.62 -15.87 -34.47
CA GLY A 105 -33.80 -17.02 -35.35
C GLY A 105 -35.00 -17.86 -34.89
N LYS A 106 -36.06 -17.92 -35.71
CA LYS A 106 -37.34 -18.60 -35.42
C LYS A 106 -37.20 -20.12 -35.31
N GLY A 107 -38.10 -20.72 -34.52
CA GLY A 107 -38.12 -22.14 -34.16
C GLY A 107 -38.34 -23.14 -35.29
N GLY A 108 -37.77 -24.33 -35.09
CA GLY A 108 -37.93 -25.57 -35.85
C GLY A 108 -37.12 -26.70 -35.17
N PRO A 109 -37.50 -27.99 -35.32
CA PRO A 109 -37.04 -29.07 -34.44
C PRO A 109 -35.53 -29.36 -34.58
N LEU A 110 -34.88 -29.51 -33.43
CA LEU A 110 -33.44 -29.78 -33.27
C LEU A 110 -33.05 -31.11 -33.90
N SER A 111 -32.45 -31.05 -35.09
CA SER A 111 -31.68 -32.14 -35.66
C SER A 111 -30.54 -31.56 -36.50
N LYS A 112 -29.31 -31.96 -36.15
CA LYS A 112 -28.00 -31.52 -36.66
C LYS A 112 -27.40 -30.28 -36.01
N ALA A 113 -27.09 -30.38 -34.71
CA ALA A 113 -25.88 -29.71 -34.23
C ALA A 113 -24.69 -30.50 -34.79
N THR A 114 -24.08 -30.01 -35.87
CA THR A 114 -22.69 -30.34 -36.22
C THR A 114 -21.87 -29.33 -35.45
N VAL A 115 -20.89 -29.72 -34.61
CA VAL A 115 -20.05 -28.70 -33.94
C VAL A 115 -19.42 -27.82 -35.00
N PRO A 116 -19.82 -26.55 -35.15
CA PRO A 116 -19.19 -25.67 -36.11
C PRO A 116 -17.76 -25.47 -35.63
N LYS A 117 -16.79 -25.69 -36.51
CA LYS A 117 -15.45 -25.14 -36.32
C LYS A 117 -15.68 -23.64 -36.13
N LEU A 118 -15.25 -23.06 -35.01
CA LEU A 118 -15.38 -21.63 -34.79
C LEU A 118 -14.79 -20.92 -36.01
N GLU A 119 -15.61 -20.13 -36.69
CA GLU A 119 -15.16 -19.38 -37.85
C GLU A 119 -14.04 -18.45 -37.40
N SER A 120 -12.94 -18.50 -38.14
CA SER A 120 -11.81 -17.62 -37.92
C SER A 120 -12.26 -16.20 -38.23
N PRO A 121 -12.13 -15.25 -37.30
CA PRO A 121 -12.40 -13.85 -37.58
C PRO A 121 -11.35 -13.25 -38.54
N LEU A 122 -10.27 -13.99 -38.79
CA LEU A 122 -9.17 -13.57 -39.65
C LEU A 122 -9.16 -14.36 -40.96
N ASP A 123 -9.02 -13.64 -42.07
CA ASP A 123 -8.76 -14.20 -43.39
C ASP A 123 -7.25 -14.42 -43.56
N ALA A 124 -6.86 -15.65 -43.91
CA ALA A 124 -5.48 -16.03 -44.10
C ALA A 124 -4.82 -15.35 -45.32
N GLU A 125 -5.63 -14.97 -46.32
CA GLU A 125 -5.18 -14.39 -47.58
C GLU A 125 -5.26 -12.86 -47.62
N ALA A 126 -5.91 -12.23 -46.63
CA ALA A 126 -5.95 -10.77 -46.48
C ALA A 126 -4.53 -10.19 -46.39
N ASP A 127 -4.30 -8.96 -46.85
CA ASP A 127 -3.02 -8.26 -46.62
C ASP A 127 -2.82 -7.90 -45.14
N ASP A 128 -1.62 -7.44 -44.78
CA ASP A 128 -1.25 -7.19 -43.39
C ASP A 128 -2.08 -6.07 -42.73
N GLN A 129 -2.54 -5.10 -43.51
CA GLN A 129 -3.36 -3.99 -43.03
C GLN A 129 -4.79 -4.46 -42.73
N THR A 130 -5.38 -5.18 -43.68
CA THR A 130 -6.69 -5.81 -43.54
C THR A 130 -6.70 -6.82 -42.38
N LEU A 131 -5.62 -7.59 -42.22
CA LEU A 131 -5.47 -8.53 -41.10
C LEU A 131 -5.44 -7.80 -39.75
N LEU A 132 -4.77 -6.65 -39.65
CA LEU A 132 -4.74 -5.84 -38.44
C LEU A 132 -6.11 -5.24 -38.09
N GLU A 133 -6.84 -4.79 -39.11
CA GLU A 133 -8.22 -4.30 -38.98
C GLU A 133 -9.17 -5.40 -38.47
N GLN A 134 -9.08 -6.61 -39.03
CA GLN A 134 -9.85 -7.76 -38.56
C GLN A 134 -9.56 -8.11 -37.09
N VAL A 135 -8.30 -7.99 -36.65
CA VAL A 135 -7.94 -8.17 -35.23
C VAL A 135 -8.59 -7.10 -34.35
N LEU A 136 -8.61 -5.84 -34.79
CA LEU A 136 -9.21 -4.75 -34.04
C LEU A 136 -10.73 -4.87 -33.98
N THR A 137 -11.40 -5.20 -35.08
CA THR A 137 -12.83 -5.51 -35.10
C THR A 137 -13.16 -6.64 -34.12
N TYR A 138 -12.35 -7.70 -34.13
CA TYR A 138 -12.51 -8.78 -33.17
C TYR A 138 -12.35 -8.30 -31.72
N TYR A 139 -11.38 -7.44 -31.41
CA TYR A 139 -11.22 -6.88 -30.07
C TYR A 139 -12.37 -5.95 -29.68
N GLN A 140 -12.93 -5.17 -30.59
CA GLN A 140 -14.12 -4.34 -30.35
C GLN A 140 -15.33 -5.21 -29.97
N GLU A 141 -15.59 -6.29 -30.71
CA GLU A 141 -16.63 -7.26 -30.35
C GLU A 141 -16.42 -7.86 -28.95
N ARG A 142 -15.16 -8.16 -28.60
CA ARG A 142 -14.83 -8.71 -27.28
C ARG A 142 -15.01 -7.69 -26.15
N LEU A 143 -14.86 -6.40 -26.39
CA LEU A 143 -15.11 -5.38 -25.37
C LEU A 143 -16.56 -5.44 -24.87
N HIS A 144 -17.54 -5.45 -25.78
CA HIS A 144 -18.96 -5.54 -25.42
C HIS A 144 -19.35 -6.86 -24.73
N GLN A 145 -18.57 -7.93 -24.92
CA GLN A 145 -18.78 -9.24 -24.29
C GLN A 145 -18.04 -9.40 -22.94
N ASN A 146 -17.28 -8.40 -22.49
CA ASN A 146 -16.52 -8.45 -21.25
C ASN A 146 -16.96 -7.32 -20.30
N PRO A 147 -17.98 -7.55 -19.44
CA PRO A 147 -18.50 -6.53 -18.50
C PRO A 147 -17.40 -5.89 -17.65
N SER A 148 -16.43 -6.67 -17.16
CA SER A 148 -15.33 -6.14 -16.35
C SER A 148 -14.45 -5.11 -17.08
N ALA A 149 -14.35 -5.18 -18.41
CA ALA A 149 -13.60 -4.20 -19.20
C ALA A 149 -14.41 -2.92 -19.41
N MET A 150 -15.73 -3.06 -19.60
CA MET A 150 -16.66 -1.92 -19.63
C MET A 150 -16.73 -1.23 -18.27
N ASP A 151 -16.80 -1.98 -17.17
CA ASP A 151 -16.78 -1.45 -15.81
C ASP A 151 -15.50 -0.65 -15.54
N TYR A 152 -14.36 -1.11 -16.08
CA TYR A 152 -13.11 -0.34 -16.01
C TYR A 152 -13.23 0.99 -16.75
N LEU A 153 -13.72 1.01 -18.01
CA LEU A 153 -13.93 2.26 -18.75
C LEU A 153 -14.89 3.22 -18.04
N ASN A 154 -15.97 2.69 -17.46
CA ASN A 154 -16.96 3.44 -16.69
C ASN A 154 -16.35 4.01 -15.40
N SER A 155 -15.60 3.21 -14.64
CA SER A 155 -14.89 3.65 -13.44
C SER A 155 -13.84 4.72 -13.73
N ARG A 156 -13.40 4.81 -14.98
CA ARG A 156 -12.45 5.79 -15.50
C ARG A 156 -13.14 7.03 -16.11
N GLY A 157 -14.47 7.09 -16.12
CA GLY A 157 -15.22 8.22 -16.67
C GLY A 157 -15.14 8.35 -18.20
N ILE A 158 -14.68 7.32 -18.91
CA ILE A 158 -14.44 7.32 -20.37
C ILE A 158 -15.23 6.23 -21.10
N GLY A 159 -16.21 5.61 -20.44
CA GLY A 159 -17.00 4.50 -20.96
C GLY A 159 -18.22 4.88 -21.78
N CYS A 160 -18.31 6.10 -22.31
CA CYS A 160 -19.45 6.50 -23.13
C CYS A 160 -19.42 5.80 -24.51
N GLU A 161 -20.56 5.21 -24.90
CA GLU A 161 -20.69 4.40 -26.12
C GLU A 161 -20.26 5.14 -27.39
N ALA A 162 -20.57 6.45 -27.48
CA ALA A 162 -20.19 7.28 -28.61
C ALA A 162 -18.66 7.36 -28.77
N ALA A 163 -17.92 7.60 -27.68
CA ALA A 163 -16.45 7.67 -27.75
C ALA A 163 -15.81 6.30 -27.96
N ILE A 164 -16.40 5.23 -27.41
CA ILE A 164 -15.95 3.85 -27.67
C ILE A 164 -16.04 3.53 -29.17
N ALA A 165 -17.17 3.84 -29.80
CA ALA A 165 -17.41 3.62 -31.22
C ALA A 165 -16.53 4.51 -32.10
N GLU A 166 -16.41 5.80 -31.77
CA GLU A 166 -15.61 6.77 -32.52
C GLU A 166 -14.11 6.42 -32.53
N VAL A 167 -13.56 6.05 -31.37
CA VAL A 167 -12.14 5.70 -31.23
C VAL A 167 -11.86 4.25 -31.65
N GLY A 168 -12.89 3.40 -31.76
CA GLY A 168 -12.75 1.99 -32.08
C GLY A 168 -12.08 1.18 -30.97
N ILE A 169 -12.44 1.46 -29.71
CA ILE A 169 -11.83 0.82 -28.53
C ILE A 169 -12.21 -0.67 -28.49
N GLY A 170 -11.22 -1.55 -28.31
CA GLY A 170 -11.42 -2.99 -28.15
C GLY A 170 -10.85 -3.56 -26.85
N PHE A 171 -11.02 -4.85 -26.62
CA PHE A 171 -10.46 -5.57 -25.47
C PHE A 171 -9.83 -6.91 -25.88
N ALA A 172 -8.53 -7.06 -25.60
CA ALA A 172 -7.78 -8.28 -25.90
C ALA A 172 -7.92 -9.31 -24.76
N ASP A 173 -9.00 -10.08 -24.76
CA ASP A 173 -9.35 -11.01 -23.69
C ASP A 173 -8.62 -12.38 -23.74
N ARG A 174 -7.66 -12.53 -24.66
CA ARG A 174 -6.83 -13.73 -24.92
C ARG A 174 -7.56 -14.84 -25.70
N THR A 175 -8.60 -14.53 -26.46
CA THR A 175 -9.39 -15.52 -27.19
C THR A 175 -9.10 -15.57 -28.69
N LEU A 176 -8.36 -14.60 -29.25
CA LEU A 176 -8.04 -14.57 -30.68
C LEU A 176 -7.27 -15.83 -31.10
N GLY A 177 -6.29 -16.25 -30.30
CA GLY A 177 -5.53 -17.47 -30.53
C GLY A 177 -6.36 -18.77 -30.51
N LEU A 178 -7.57 -18.73 -29.94
CA LEU A 178 -8.51 -19.85 -29.93
C LEU A 178 -9.43 -19.86 -31.15
N ARG A 179 -9.67 -18.69 -31.75
CA ARG A 179 -10.54 -18.53 -32.93
C ARG A 179 -9.82 -18.78 -34.26
N ILE A 180 -8.51 -18.62 -34.31
CA ILE A 180 -7.72 -18.88 -35.53
C ILE A 180 -7.31 -20.37 -35.63
N PRO A 181 -7.11 -20.91 -36.84
CA PRO A 181 -6.71 -22.30 -37.02
C PRO A 181 -5.46 -22.68 -36.21
N HIS A 182 -5.39 -23.96 -35.80
CA HIS A 182 -4.29 -24.45 -34.99
C HIS A 182 -2.95 -24.40 -35.77
N LYS A 183 -1.85 -24.17 -35.04
CA LYS A 183 -0.50 -23.94 -35.60
C LYS A 183 0.06 -25.09 -36.45
N ASN A 184 -0.50 -26.29 -36.34
CA ASN A 184 -0.12 -27.47 -37.12
C ASN A 184 -0.81 -27.52 -38.49
N ARG A 185 -1.76 -26.63 -38.77
CA ARG A 185 -2.32 -26.42 -40.11
C ARG A 185 -1.53 -25.31 -40.81
N ARG A 186 -1.30 -25.47 -42.11
CA ARG A 186 -0.58 -24.49 -42.95
C ARG A 186 -1.17 -23.08 -42.82
N GLU A 187 -2.49 -22.97 -42.90
CA GLU A 187 -3.25 -21.74 -42.71
C GLU A 187 -3.01 -21.11 -41.31
N GLY A 188 -3.13 -21.91 -40.25
CA GLY A 188 -2.95 -21.45 -38.87
C GLY A 188 -1.52 -21.05 -38.53
N ALA A 189 -0.52 -21.76 -39.10
CA ALA A 189 0.88 -21.38 -39.00
C ALA A 189 1.14 -20.02 -39.68
N ARG A 190 0.62 -19.85 -40.90
CA ARG A 190 0.77 -18.61 -41.69
C ARG A 190 0.16 -17.41 -40.97
N ILE A 191 -1.08 -17.50 -40.49
CA ILE A 191 -1.75 -16.41 -39.75
C ILE A 191 -0.92 -16.05 -38.51
N ARG A 192 -0.50 -17.04 -37.71
CA ARG A 192 0.26 -16.77 -36.47
C ARG A 192 1.62 -16.13 -36.74
N GLN A 193 2.32 -16.54 -37.78
CA GLN A 193 3.58 -15.93 -38.20
C GLN A 193 3.38 -14.46 -38.58
N ARG A 194 2.32 -14.14 -39.31
CA ARG A 194 1.99 -12.75 -39.68
C ARG A 194 1.59 -11.92 -38.48
N LEU A 195 0.75 -12.45 -37.58
CA LEU A 195 0.40 -11.77 -36.33
C LEU A 195 1.63 -11.55 -35.41
N GLN A 196 2.64 -12.42 -35.47
CA GLN A 196 3.91 -12.21 -34.79
C GLN A 196 4.72 -11.08 -35.44
N ALA A 197 4.80 -11.05 -36.77
CA ALA A 197 5.47 -9.96 -37.50
C ALA A 197 4.81 -8.60 -37.26
N LEU A 198 3.47 -8.58 -37.15
CA LEU A 198 2.68 -7.39 -36.80
C LEU A 198 2.74 -7.03 -35.31
N GLY A 199 3.36 -7.85 -34.46
CA GLY A 199 3.49 -7.61 -33.03
C GLY A 199 2.23 -7.86 -32.19
N ILE A 200 1.16 -8.40 -32.79
CA ILE A 200 -0.06 -8.82 -32.10
C ILE A 200 0.21 -10.07 -31.26
N PHE A 201 1.05 -11.00 -31.75
CA PHE A 201 1.50 -12.18 -31.03
C PHE A 201 2.97 -12.07 -30.65
N ARG A 202 3.31 -12.54 -29.44
CA ARG A 202 4.69 -12.71 -29.01
C ARG A 202 5.28 -14.00 -29.59
N GLU A 203 6.60 -14.16 -29.53
CA GLU A 203 7.29 -15.40 -29.90
C GLU A 203 6.74 -16.62 -29.16
N SER A 204 6.34 -16.45 -27.90
CA SER A 204 5.68 -17.48 -27.08
C SER A 204 4.33 -17.95 -27.62
N GLY A 205 3.75 -17.28 -28.64
CA GLY A 205 2.43 -17.58 -29.20
C GLY A 205 1.26 -16.97 -28.43
N HIS A 206 1.53 -16.17 -27.39
CA HIS A 206 0.52 -15.42 -26.66
C HIS A 206 0.26 -14.05 -27.28
N GLU A 207 -0.98 -13.57 -27.18
CA GLU A 207 -1.35 -12.20 -27.54
C GLU A 207 -0.56 -11.17 -26.71
N HIS A 208 -0.01 -10.16 -27.38
CA HIS A 208 0.81 -9.12 -26.77
C HIS A 208 -0.01 -8.21 -25.86
N PHE A 209 -1.18 -7.77 -26.32
CA PHE A 209 -2.12 -6.91 -25.59
C PHE A 209 -3.02 -7.66 -24.61
N ASN A 210 -2.70 -8.92 -24.30
CA ASN A 210 -3.45 -9.74 -23.36
C ASN A 210 -3.92 -8.93 -22.12
N GLY A 211 -5.24 -8.88 -21.89
CA GLY A 211 -5.89 -8.21 -20.77
C GLY A 211 -5.89 -6.68 -20.85
N CYS A 212 -5.66 -6.10 -22.04
CA CYS A 212 -5.68 -4.66 -22.25
C CYS A 212 -6.93 -4.22 -23.00
N LEU A 213 -7.42 -3.04 -22.67
CA LEU A 213 -8.14 -2.20 -23.61
C LEU A 213 -7.19 -1.81 -24.73
N VAL A 214 -7.68 -1.79 -25.96
CA VAL A 214 -6.89 -1.61 -27.18
C VAL A 214 -7.44 -0.41 -27.94
N PHE A 215 -6.56 0.51 -28.30
CA PHE A 215 -6.86 1.77 -28.96
C PHE A 215 -6.04 1.84 -30.26
N PRO A 216 -6.68 1.81 -31.44
CA PRO A 216 -5.97 1.97 -32.70
C PRO A 216 -5.44 3.40 -32.85
N ILE A 217 -4.25 3.53 -33.44
CA ILE A 217 -3.67 4.81 -33.83
C ILE A 217 -3.46 4.77 -35.34
N CYS A 218 -4.23 5.60 -36.03
CA CYS A 218 -4.29 5.63 -37.48
C CYS A 218 -3.52 6.83 -38.06
N ARG A 219 -3.15 6.73 -39.33
CA ARG A 219 -2.74 7.88 -40.15
C ARG A 219 -3.96 8.64 -40.66
N GLU A 220 -3.73 9.79 -41.30
CA GLU A 220 -4.77 10.58 -41.96
C GLU A 220 -5.54 9.78 -43.03
N ASP A 221 -4.93 8.76 -43.64
CA ASP A 221 -5.57 7.87 -44.63
C ASP A 221 -6.40 6.74 -44.00
N GLY A 222 -6.55 6.73 -42.67
CA GLY A 222 -7.29 5.73 -41.92
C GLY A 222 -6.53 4.43 -41.63
N ARG A 223 -5.30 4.26 -42.16
CA ARG A 223 -4.52 3.04 -41.91
C ARG A 223 -3.95 3.02 -40.50
N VAL A 224 -4.18 1.92 -39.79
CA VAL A 224 -3.62 1.64 -38.46
C VAL A 224 -2.11 1.45 -38.55
N VAL A 225 -1.35 2.28 -37.82
CA VAL A 225 0.12 2.22 -37.81
C VAL A 225 0.71 1.89 -36.43
N GLN A 226 -0.10 2.05 -35.39
CA GLN A 226 0.26 1.76 -34.01
C GLN A 226 -1.01 1.36 -33.24
N ILE A 227 -0.83 0.65 -32.13
CA ILE A 227 -1.89 0.28 -31.21
C ILE A 227 -1.41 0.59 -29.80
N TYR A 228 -2.21 1.38 -29.07
CA TYR A 228 -2.02 1.59 -27.65
C TYR A 228 -2.87 0.60 -26.84
N GLY A 229 -2.29 0.01 -25.81
CA GLY A 229 -2.91 -0.98 -24.94
C GLY A 229 -2.89 -0.53 -23.48
N ARG A 230 -4.05 -0.35 -22.86
CA ARG A 230 -4.17 -0.10 -21.41
C ARG A 230 -4.57 -1.37 -20.67
N LYS A 231 -3.69 -1.90 -19.84
CA LYS A 231 -3.93 -3.10 -19.04
C LYS A 231 -5.03 -2.86 -18.00
N VAL A 232 -6.01 -3.77 -17.93
CA VAL A 232 -7.12 -3.73 -16.97
C VAL A 232 -6.78 -4.60 -15.75
N GLY A 233 -7.03 -4.05 -14.55
CA GLY A 233 -6.82 -4.74 -13.27
C GLY A 233 -5.38 -4.64 -12.71
N PRO A 234 -5.17 -5.13 -11.48
CA PRO A 234 -3.91 -4.95 -10.75
C PRO A 234 -2.73 -5.66 -11.43
N GLN A 235 -1.58 -4.99 -11.53
CA GLN A 235 -0.37 -5.52 -12.15
C GLN A 235 0.78 -5.66 -11.16
N LYS A 236 1.36 -6.86 -11.09
CA LYS A 236 2.54 -7.14 -10.24
C LYS A 236 3.76 -6.31 -10.62
N ASN A 237 3.91 -5.99 -11.90
CA ASN A 237 5.10 -5.32 -12.44
C ASN A 237 4.86 -3.83 -12.75
N LYS A 238 3.71 -3.26 -12.37
CA LYS A 238 3.30 -1.85 -12.65
C LYS A 238 3.34 -1.40 -14.13
N VAL A 239 3.50 -2.31 -15.09
CA VAL A 239 3.40 -1.98 -16.52
C VAL A 239 1.92 -1.95 -16.93
N TYR A 240 1.37 -0.74 -17.07
CA TYR A 240 -0.03 -0.53 -17.46
C TYR A 240 -0.22 -0.17 -18.94
N HIS A 241 0.80 0.40 -19.58
CA HIS A 241 0.76 0.87 -20.96
C HIS A 241 1.57 -0.07 -21.84
N LEU A 242 1.00 -0.50 -22.97
CA LEU A 242 1.65 -1.31 -23.98
C LEU A 242 1.47 -0.65 -25.34
N TYR A 243 2.47 -0.78 -26.21
CA TYR A 243 2.41 -0.38 -27.61
C TYR A 243 2.81 -1.57 -28.49
N LEU A 244 2.55 -1.51 -29.80
CA LEU A 244 3.14 -2.48 -30.72
C LEU A 244 4.67 -2.43 -30.61
N PRO A 245 5.35 -3.59 -30.63
CA PRO A 245 6.80 -3.65 -30.71
C PRO A 245 7.33 -2.83 -31.89
N GLY A 246 8.36 -2.03 -31.63
CA GLY A 246 8.97 -1.14 -32.60
C GLY A 246 8.84 0.34 -32.22
N PRO A 247 9.35 1.26 -33.05
CA PRO A 247 9.27 2.68 -32.78
C PRO A 247 7.80 3.17 -32.78
N PRO A 248 7.42 4.09 -31.88
CA PRO A 248 6.10 4.70 -31.88
C PRO A 248 5.86 5.47 -33.18
N ARG A 249 4.65 5.36 -33.73
CA ARG A 249 4.24 5.93 -35.02
C ARG A 249 2.79 6.39 -34.96
N GLY A 250 2.45 7.37 -35.78
CA GLY A 250 1.11 7.93 -35.85
C GLY A 250 0.80 8.90 -34.72
N ILE A 251 -0.28 9.67 -34.92
CA ILE A 251 -0.78 10.70 -34.02
C ILE A 251 -2.22 10.31 -33.67
N TRP A 252 -2.54 10.24 -32.39
CA TRP A 252 -3.93 10.02 -31.97
C TRP A 252 -4.69 11.34 -32.06
N ASN A 253 -5.89 11.36 -32.65
CA ASN A 253 -6.68 12.58 -32.89
C ASN A 253 -5.89 13.67 -33.67
N PRO A 254 -5.37 13.38 -34.88
CA PRO A 254 -4.62 14.39 -35.65
C PRO A 254 -5.48 15.60 -36.05
N GLU A 255 -6.80 15.44 -36.12
CA GLU A 255 -7.74 16.52 -36.42
C GLU A 255 -7.72 17.64 -35.37
N CYS A 256 -7.32 17.36 -34.13
CA CYS A 256 -7.21 18.37 -33.08
C CYS A 256 -6.18 19.47 -33.41
N LEU A 257 -5.18 19.16 -34.24
CA LEU A 257 -4.09 20.05 -34.60
C LEU A 257 -4.54 21.21 -35.50
N LEU A 258 -5.76 21.14 -36.05
CA LEU A 258 -6.40 22.25 -36.76
C LEU A 258 -6.77 23.40 -35.81
N SER A 259 -6.86 23.13 -34.50
CA SER A 259 -7.05 24.16 -33.48
C SER A 259 -5.75 24.96 -33.27
N PRO A 260 -5.82 26.29 -33.10
CA PRO A 260 -4.64 27.07 -32.75
C PRO A 260 -4.08 26.73 -31.35
N GLU A 261 -4.93 26.19 -30.48
CA GLU A 261 -4.61 25.76 -29.12
C GLU A 261 -4.83 24.25 -28.99
N VAL A 262 -3.80 23.51 -28.57
CA VAL A 262 -3.85 22.05 -28.44
C VAL A 262 -3.44 21.62 -27.03
N ILE A 263 -4.16 20.66 -26.45
CA ILE A 263 -3.81 19.99 -25.20
C ILE A 263 -2.99 18.75 -25.54
N LEU A 264 -1.84 18.56 -24.88
CA LEU A 264 -0.93 17.44 -25.12
C LEU A 264 -0.77 16.62 -23.84
N THR A 265 -1.19 15.35 -23.86
CA THR A 265 -1.12 14.43 -22.70
C THR A 265 -0.11 13.29 -22.93
N GLU A 266 0.20 12.51 -21.90
CA GLU A 266 1.13 11.37 -22.00
C GLU A 266 0.51 10.10 -22.59
N SER A 267 -0.81 9.93 -22.44
CA SER A 267 -1.50 8.72 -22.87
C SER A 267 -2.85 9.00 -23.52
N VAL A 268 -3.33 8.02 -24.29
CA VAL A 268 -4.66 8.05 -24.93
C VAL A 268 -5.78 8.11 -23.87
N ILE A 269 -5.59 7.54 -22.67
CA ILE A 269 -6.60 7.59 -21.60
C ILE A 269 -6.80 9.02 -21.11
N ASP A 270 -5.72 9.76 -20.94
CA ASP A 270 -5.74 11.16 -20.51
C ASP A 270 -6.34 12.05 -21.61
N ALA A 271 -5.92 11.84 -22.86
CA ALA A 271 -6.49 12.57 -24.00
C ALA A 271 -7.99 12.30 -24.17
N LEU A 272 -8.40 11.04 -24.03
CA LEU A 272 -9.81 10.66 -24.08
C LEU A 272 -10.61 11.29 -22.93
N THR A 273 -10.01 11.43 -21.74
CA THR A 273 -10.63 12.12 -20.59
C THR A 273 -11.00 13.56 -20.95
N PHE A 274 -10.10 14.31 -21.60
CA PHE A 274 -10.42 15.67 -22.07
C PHE A 274 -11.51 15.65 -23.15
N ARG A 275 -11.42 14.74 -24.13
CA ARG A 275 -12.38 14.65 -25.25
C ARG A 275 -13.80 14.36 -24.78
N VAL A 276 -14.01 13.38 -23.90
CA VAL A 276 -15.35 13.05 -23.37
C VAL A 276 -15.94 14.16 -22.48
N ASN A 277 -15.09 15.07 -21.99
CA ASN A 277 -15.49 16.24 -21.21
C ASN A 277 -15.60 17.52 -22.06
N GLY A 278 -15.70 17.39 -23.39
CA GLY A 278 -15.99 18.49 -24.31
C GLY A 278 -14.77 19.25 -24.84
N MET A 279 -13.54 18.80 -24.55
CA MET A 279 -12.32 19.40 -25.06
C MET A 279 -11.72 18.52 -26.16
N GLY A 280 -12.19 18.71 -27.39
CA GLY A 280 -11.75 17.92 -28.55
C GLY A 280 -10.36 18.28 -29.10
N ASN A 281 -9.82 19.45 -28.72
CA ASN A 281 -8.51 19.94 -29.13
C ASN A 281 -7.35 19.27 -28.35
N VAL A 282 -7.37 17.94 -28.22
CA VAL A 282 -6.43 17.17 -27.39
C VAL A 282 -5.79 16.01 -28.14
N THR A 283 -4.47 15.87 -28.05
CA THR A 283 -3.72 14.70 -28.53
C THR A 283 -2.80 14.17 -27.43
N CYS A 284 -2.09 13.08 -27.69
CA CYS A 284 -1.16 12.46 -26.76
C CYS A 284 0.15 12.06 -27.41
N ILE A 285 1.18 11.95 -26.57
CA ILE A 285 2.43 11.27 -26.89
C ILE A 285 2.32 9.77 -26.58
N HIS A 286 3.34 9.01 -26.97
CA HIS A 286 3.40 7.56 -26.72
C HIS A 286 4.09 7.24 -25.37
N GLY A 287 3.53 7.71 -24.26
CA GLY A 287 4.15 7.66 -22.93
C GLY A 287 5.21 8.76 -22.72
N THR A 288 5.92 8.76 -21.60
CA THR A 288 6.84 9.83 -21.15
C THR A 288 7.97 10.18 -22.13
N ASP A 289 8.46 9.23 -22.92
CA ASP A 289 9.51 9.45 -23.95
C ASP A 289 8.96 9.42 -25.38
N GLY A 290 7.63 9.46 -25.54
CA GLY A 290 6.94 9.19 -26.79
C GLY A 290 6.69 10.39 -27.70
N PHE A 291 7.36 11.53 -27.51
CA PHE A 291 7.17 12.72 -28.36
C PHE A 291 7.94 12.57 -29.69
N THR A 292 7.24 12.26 -30.77
CA THR A 292 7.84 11.92 -32.07
C THR A 292 8.09 13.14 -32.96
N ASP A 293 9.05 13.02 -33.89
CA ASP A 293 9.27 14.03 -34.92
C ASP A 293 8.07 14.15 -35.88
N GLU A 294 7.31 13.07 -36.07
CA GLU A 294 6.03 13.08 -36.82
C GLU A 294 5.04 14.05 -36.18
N LEU A 295 4.87 14.00 -34.85
CA LEU A 295 4.00 14.92 -34.11
C LEU A 295 4.53 16.36 -34.13
N LEU A 296 5.83 16.56 -33.94
CA LEU A 296 6.45 17.89 -34.01
C LEU A 296 6.29 18.54 -35.40
N ASN A 297 6.46 17.77 -36.47
CA ASN A 297 6.24 18.25 -37.83
C ASN A 297 4.75 18.54 -38.09
N ALA A 298 3.84 17.72 -37.59
CA ALA A 298 2.41 17.97 -37.71
C ALA A 298 2.00 19.28 -37.00
N PHE A 299 2.51 19.55 -35.80
CA PHE A 299 2.32 20.85 -35.12
C PHE A 299 2.81 22.03 -35.98
N ARG A 300 3.96 21.89 -36.63
CA ARG A 300 4.52 22.91 -37.54
C ARG A 300 3.66 23.11 -38.79
N GLU A 301 3.27 22.02 -39.45
CA GLU A 301 2.49 22.04 -40.70
C GLU A 301 1.09 22.64 -40.51
N LYS A 302 0.41 22.26 -39.42
CA LYS A 302 -0.93 22.77 -39.09
C LYS A 302 -0.90 24.15 -38.42
N ARG A 303 0.30 24.73 -38.19
CA ARG A 303 0.53 26.06 -37.62
C ARG A 303 -0.12 26.24 -36.25
N THR A 304 -0.01 25.24 -35.39
CA THR A 304 -0.44 25.33 -34.00
C THR A 304 0.30 26.48 -33.32
N GLN A 305 -0.41 27.33 -32.57
CA GLN A 305 0.17 28.50 -31.94
C GLN A 305 0.57 28.21 -30.49
N ARG A 306 -0.27 27.45 -29.78
CA ARG A 306 -0.13 27.21 -28.35
C ARG A 306 -0.39 25.75 -27.99
N VAL A 307 0.42 25.21 -27.10
CA VAL A 307 0.27 23.86 -26.56
C VAL A 307 0.19 23.89 -25.03
N TYR A 308 -0.87 23.30 -24.49
CA TYR A 308 -1.02 23.02 -23.05
C TYR A 308 -0.49 21.62 -22.76
N ILE A 309 0.67 21.53 -22.13
CA ILE A 309 1.31 20.26 -21.75
C ILE A 309 0.68 19.77 -20.44
N ALA A 310 -0.21 18.79 -20.58
CA ALA A 310 -1.01 18.14 -19.55
C ALA A 310 -0.45 16.74 -19.23
N TYR A 311 0.83 16.70 -18.88
CA TYR A 311 1.56 15.50 -18.44
C TYR A 311 1.38 15.25 -16.95
N ASP A 312 1.70 14.03 -16.52
CA ASP A 312 1.49 13.55 -15.16
C ASP A 312 2.27 14.41 -14.16
N ARG A 313 1.71 14.62 -12.96
CA ARG A 313 2.40 15.40 -11.92
C ARG A 313 3.35 14.54 -11.10
N ASP A 314 4.34 13.96 -11.77
CA ASP A 314 5.45 13.22 -11.18
C ASP A 314 6.82 13.65 -11.75
N GLN A 315 7.92 13.05 -11.29
CA GLN A 315 9.25 13.45 -11.76
C GLN A 315 9.51 13.13 -13.23
N GLU A 316 8.86 12.11 -13.79
CA GLU A 316 9.08 11.67 -15.17
C GLU A 316 8.30 12.58 -16.12
N GLY A 317 7.03 12.87 -15.80
CA GLY A 317 6.18 13.81 -16.52
C GLY A 317 6.71 15.25 -16.51
N GLU A 318 7.30 15.72 -15.40
CA GLU A 318 7.94 17.05 -15.38
C GLU A 318 9.15 17.13 -16.33
N ARG A 319 10.03 16.11 -16.32
CA ARG A 319 11.18 16.07 -17.25
C ARG A 319 10.74 15.97 -18.70
N ALA A 320 9.72 15.15 -18.98
CA ALA A 320 9.15 15.03 -20.32
C ALA A 320 8.55 16.36 -20.78
N ALA A 321 7.79 17.05 -19.92
CA ALA A 321 7.19 18.33 -20.22
C ALA A 321 8.24 19.40 -20.53
N GLU A 322 9.32 19.48 -19.74
CA GLU A 322 10.43 20.40 -19.98
C GLU A 322 11.07 20.12 -21.36
N ARG A 323 11.50 18.87 -21.61
CA ARG A 323 12.13 18.46 -22.87
C ARG A 323 11.24 18.75 -24.09
N ASP A 324 9.97 18.38 -24.02
CA ASP A 324 9.06 18.48 -25.15
C ASP A 324 8.62 19.92 -25.38
N SER A 325 8.54 20.73 -24.31
CA SER A 325 8.35 22.18 -24.42
C SER A 325 9.51 22.86 -25.16
N GLU A 326 10.76 22.47 -24.92
CA GLU A 326 11.92 23.03 -25.63
C GLU A 326 11.86 22.72 -27.14
N ARG A 327 11.44 21.49 -27.50
CA ARG A 327 11.26 21.09 -28.90
C ARG A 327 10.14 21.87 -29.58
N LEU A 328 9.00 22.04 -28.92
CA LEU A 328 7.88 22.84 -29.44
C LEU A 328 8.24 24.33 -29.57
N GLN A 329 8.92 24.90 -28.59
CA GLN A 329 9.39 26.29 -28.63
C GLN A 329 10.40 26.54 -29.76
N SER A 330 11.23 25.55 -30.10
CA SER A 330 12.19 25.65 -31.21
C SER A 330 11.53 25.89 -32.57
N ILE A 331 10.24 25.58 -32.71
CA ILE A 331 9.44 25.81 -33.91
C ILE A 331 8.44 26.96 -33.76
N GLY A 332 8.57 27.77 -32.69
CA GLY A 332 7.78 28.99 -32.47
C GLY A 332 6.42 28.77 -31.78
N ILE A 333 6.21 27.63 -31.11
CA ILE A 333 4.96 27.32 -30.41
C ILE A 333 5.06 27.71 -28.94
N GLU A 334 4.08 28.46 -28.43
CA GLU A 334 4.04 28.80 -27.01
C GLU A 334 3.58 27.59 -26.19
N CYS A 335 4.29 27.29 -25.11
CA CYS A 335 4.00 26.14 -24.26
C CYS A 335 3.53 26.58 -22.88
N PHE A 336 2.47 25.95 -22.39
CA PHE A 336 1.92 26.14 -21.04
C PHE A 336 1.85 24.80 -20.31
N ARG A 337 2.46 24.71 -19.13
CA ARG A 337 2.37 23.55 -18.25
C ARG A 337 1.06 23.57 -17.48
N VAL A 338 0.22 22.56 -17.68
CA VAL A 338 -0.96 22.32 -16.84
C VAL A 338 -0.50 21.67 -15.53
N ILE A 339 -0.85 22.24 -14.38
CA ILE A 339 -0.34 21.77 -13.09
C ILE A 339 -1.43 20.98 -12.37
N PHE A 340 -1.47 19.66 -12.57
CA PHE A 340 -2.32 18.78 -11.76
C PHE A 340 -1.84 18.74 -10.29
N PRO A 341 -2.70 18.35 -9.32
CA PRO A 341 -2.26 18.05 -7.96
C PRO A 341 -1.16 16.97 -7.95
N PRO A 342 -0.23 16.99 -6.98
CA PRO A 342 0.89 16.05 -6.93
C PRO A 342 0.45 14.58 -7.04
N GLY A 343 1.11 13.83 -7.93
CA GLY A 343 0.86 12.41 -8.16
C GLY A 343 -0.45 12.09 -8.90
N GLN A 344 -1.10 13.08 -9.53
CA GLN A 344 -2.28 12.87 -10.36
C GLN A 344 -1.97 13.04 -11.84
N ASP A 345 -2.62 12.22 -12.66
CA ASP A 345 -2.76 12.38 -14.10
C ASP A 345 -4.08 13.12 -14.43
N ALA A 346 -4.36 13.35 -15.72
CA ALA A 346 -5.58 14.04 -16.13
C ALA A 346 -6.85 13.24 -15.78
N ASN A 347 -6.80 11.92 -15.91
CA ASN A 347 -7.92 11.02 -15.63
C ASN A 347 -8.28 11.01 -14.13
N GLU A 348 -7.30 10.86 -13.27
CA GLU A 348 -7.46 10.91 -11.81
C GLU A 348 -7.96 12.27 -11.34
N PHE A 349 -7.45 13.35 -11.92
CA PHE A 349 -7.93 14.70 -11.60
C PHE A 349 -9.41 14.85 -11.95
N ALA A 350 -9.80 14.42 -13.14
CA ALA A 350 -11.19 14.48 -13.62
C ALA A 350 -12.15 13.67 -12.72
N LEU A 351 -11.73 12.47 -12.28
CA LEU A 351 -12.53 11.61 -11.40
C LEU A 351 -12.69 12.17 -9.98
N LYS A 352 -11.71 12.94 -9.49
CA LYS A 352 -11.74 13.52 -8.13
C LYS A 352 -12.46 14.86 -8.07
N HIS A 353 -12.60 15.57 -9.19
CA HIS A 353 -13.12 16.94 -9.25
C HIS A 353 -14.29 17.06 -10.23
N GLU A 354 -15.48 16.67 -9.76
CA GLU A 354 -16.71 16.74 -10.55
C GLU A 354 -17.41 18.11 -10.45
N PRO A 355 -18.03 18.62 -11.54
CA PRO A 355 -18.03 18.03 -12.88
C PRO A 355 -16.71 18.32 -13.63
N ALA A 356 -16.13 17.28 -14.25
CA ALA A 356 -14.85 17.37 -14.96
C ALA A 356 -14.89 18.33 -16.17
N SER A 357 -16.06 18.50 -16.78
CA SER A 357 -16.32 19.49 -17.83
C SER A 357 -16.13 20.95 -17.37
N HIS A 358 -16.11 21.21 -16.06
CA HIS A 358 -15.83 22.53 -15.49
C HIS A 358 -14.45 22.61 -14.84
N SER A 359 -14.01 21.58 -14.13
CA SER A 359 -12.72 21.59 -13.41
C SER A 359 -11.51 21.55 -14.34
N LEU A 360 -11.56 20.81 -15.46
CA LEU A 360 -10.45 20.73 -16.42
C LEU A 360 -10.19 22.07 -17.15
N PRO A 361 -11.20 22.80 -17.68
CA PRO A 361 -10.97 24.15 -18.24
C PRO A 361 -10.41 25.15 -17.23
N LEU A 362 -10.86 25.11 -15.98
CA LEU A 362 -10.30 25.98 -14.93
C LEU A 362 -8.80 25.70 -14.71
N LEU A 363 -8.39 24.43 -14.79
CA LEU A 363 -7.00 24.06 -14.66
C LEU A 363 -6.17 24.56 -15.85
N LEU A 364 -6.69 24.44 -17.08
CA LEU A 364 -6.06 24.97 -18.29
C LEU A 364 -5.88 26.50 -18.21
N ASN A 365 -6.87 27.22 -17.69
CA ASN A 365 -6.78 28.67 -17.49
C ASN A 365 -5.71 29.09 -16.47
N SER A 366 -5.31 28.16 -15.58
CA SER A 366 -4.25 28.36 -14.58
C SER A 366 -2.89 27.80 -15.01
N ALA A 367 -2.77 27.34 -16.27
CA ALA A 367 -1.54 26.74 -16.78
C ALA A 367 -0.37 27.74 -16.79
N ARG A 368 0.82 27.27 -16.43
CA ARG A 368 2.03 28.10 -16.28
C ARG A 368 2.76 28.17 -17.60
N TRP A 369 3.06 29.37 -18.08
CA TRP A 369 3.88 29.54 -19.27
C TRP A 369 5.31 28.99 -19.07
N MET A 370 5.84 28.30 -20.08
CA MET A 370 7.13 27.59 -20.03
C MET A 370 8.25 28.25 -20.86
N GLY A 371 8.06 29.45 -21.39
CA GLY A 371 9.05 30.10 -22.26
C GLY A 371 10.20 30.78 -21.52
N ARG A 372 11.31 31.04 -22.23
CA ARG A 372 12.43 31.87 -21.76
C ARG A 372 12.24 33.32 -22.23
N GLY A 373 11.52 34.16 -21.49
CA GLY A 373 11.27 35.59 -21.83
C GLY A 373 10.17 36.25 -20.99
N VAL A 374 9.94 37.55 -21.13
CA VAL A 374 8.80 38.24 -20.48
C VAL A 374 7.56 38.00 -21.33
N THR A 375 6.51 37.45 -20.72
CA THR A 375 5.19 37.25 -21.35
C THR A 375 4.68 38.55 -21.95
N ALA A 376 4.39 38.55 -23.25
CA ALA A 376 3.49 39.54 -23.83
C ALA A 376 2.13 39.43 -23.13
N PRO A 377 1.49 40.54 -22.72
CA PRO A 377 0.20 40.50 -22.06
C PRO A 377 -0.84 39.87 -22.99
N GLN A 378 -1.64 38.98 -22.41
CA GLN A 378 -2.79 38.33 -23.04
C GLN A 378 -3.67 39.37 -23.73
N SER A 379 -3.92 39.21 -25.03
CA SER A 379 -4.92 39.98 -25.74
C SER A 379 -6.32 39.55 -25.28
N ALA A 380 -6.80 40.14 -24.18
CA ALA A 380 -8.21 40.18 -23.90
C ALA A 380 -8.87 41.05 -24.99
N LYS A 381 -9.71 40.44 -25.83
CA LYS A 381 -10.67 41.18 -26.66
C LYS A 381 -11.64 41.88 -25.71
N GLU A 382 -11.42 43.16 -25.41
CA GLU A 382 -12.43 44.03 -24.82
C GLU A 382 -13.12 44.85 -25.91
N ALA A 383 -14.44 44.70 -25.98
CA ALA A 383 -15.33 45.62 -26.68
C ALA A 383 -15.25 47.00 -26.00
N GLY A 384 -15.11 48.04 -26.82
CA GLY A 384 -14.60 49.34 -26.40
C GLY A 384 -15.56 50.27 -25.62
N ILE A 385 -14.98 51.39 -25.18
CA ILE A 385 -15.48 52.79 -25.12
C ILE A 385 -14.35 53.64 -24.46
N PRO A 386 -14.15 54.92 -24.83
CA PRO A 386 -12.83 55.45 -25.19
C PRO A 386 -12.06 56.24 -24.12
N CYS A 387 -10.78 56.44 -24.45
CA CYS A 387 -9.69 57.12 -23.75
C CYS A 387 -9.97 58.56 -23.30
N ILE A 388 -9.36 58.94 -22.17
CA ILE A 388 -8.87 60.31 -21.93
C ILE A 388 -7.41 60.21 -21.45
N ASN A 389 -6.55 60.95 -22.15
CA ASN A 389 -5.11 61.09 -21.92
C ASN A 389 -4.82 61.74 -20.55
N ASN A 390 -3.67 61.42 -19.96
CA ASN A 390 -2.65 62.42 -19.64
C ASN A 390 -1.37 61.75 -19.08
N GLU A 391 -0.31 61.92 -19.87
CA GLU A 391 1.07 62.32 -19.58
C GLU A 391 1.83 61.74 -18.37
N GLU A 392 3.04 61.31 -18.72
CA GLU A 392 4.12 60.77 -17.91
C GLU A 392 4.70 61.80 -16.94
N GLU A 393 4.90 61.41 -15.67
CA GLU A 393 5.94 61.97 -14.81
C GLU A 393 6.78 60.83 -14.21
N LYS A 394 8.10 60.93 -14.38
CA LYS A 394 9.10 60.03 -13.78
C LYS A 394 9.22 60.31 -12.27
N PRO A 395 9.46 59.29 -11.41
CA PRO A 395 9.64 59.49 -9.99
C PRO A 395 11.06 60.01 -9.67
N SER A 396 11.12 61.07 -8.86
CA SER A 396 12.32 61.49 -8.15
C SER A 396 12.39 60.81 -6.78
N GLU A 397 13.61 60.42 -6.39
CA GLU A 397 13.97 59.78 -5.14
C GLU A 397 13.64 60.67 -3.92
N ILE A 398 13.03 60.09 -2.88
CA ILE A 398 13.12 60.61 -1.52
C ILE A 398 13.49 59.48 -0.56
N GLN A 399 14.55 59.78 0.19
CA GLN A 399 15.22 59.00 1.21
C GLN A 399 14.33 58.71 2.42
N GLY A 400 14.72 57.67 3.16
CA GLY A 400 13.92 57.09 4.22
C GLY A 400 13.65 57.98 5.44
N GLU A 401 12.49 57.72 6.03
CA GLU A 401 12.26 57.92 7.46
C GLU A 401 11.72 56.59 8.04
N SER A 402 12.50 56.03 8.95
CA SER A 402 12.13 54.91 9.78
C SER A 402 11.28 55.36 10.97
N CYS A 403 10.37 54.48 11.41
CA CYS A 403 9.79 54.37 12.76
C CYS A 403 8.57 55.26 13.09
N LEU A 404 7.34 54.72 12.99
CA LEU A 404 6.15 55.12 13.76
C LEU A 404 5.04 54.03 13.62
N GLY A 405 5.08 52.95 14.40
CA GLY A 405 4.08 51.86 14.26
C GLY A 405 3.64 51.13 15.53
N ALA A 406 4.33 51.28 16.67
CA ALA A 406 4.19 50.29 17.74
C ALA A 406 3.02 50.49 18.74
N ASN A 407 2.41 51.69 18.86
CA ASN A 407 1.53 52.01 20.01
C ASN A 407 0.08 52.48 19.72
N MET A 408 -0.49 52.24 18.53
CA MET A 408 -1.83 52.79 18.22
C MET A 408 -3.04 51.85 18.38
N LEU A 409 -2.86 50.53 18.50
CA LEU A 409 -3.97 49.58 18.59
C LEU A 409 -4.35 49.27 20.05
N GLN A 410 -5.62 49.50 20.39
CA GLN A 410 -6.19 49.15 21.68
C GLN A 410 -7.13 47.95 21.53
N GLU A 411 -6.89 46.88 22.31
CA GLU A 411 -7.78 45.73 22.39
C GLU A 411 -8.98 46.02 23.31
N SER A 412 -10.19 45.86 22.78
CA SER A 412 -11.43 45.95 23.55
C SER A 412 -12.28 44.71 23.29
N GLY A 413 -11.99 43.64 24.04
CA GLY A 413 -12.65 42.34 23.91
C GLY A 413 -12.32 41.64 22.57
N LYS A 414 -13.31 41.53 21.68
CA LYS A 414 -13.15 40.93 20.33
C LYS A 414 -12.84 41.96 19.24
N ASP A 415 -12.72 43.23 19.61
CA ASP A 415 -12.60 44.36 18.71
C ASP A 415 -11.23 45.02 18.90
N LEU A 416 -10.63 45.42 17.78
CA LEU A 416 -9.41 46.23 17.77
C LEU A 416 -9.79 47.67 17.41
N LEU A 417 -9.43 48.62 18.27
CA LEU A 417 -9.69 50.04 18.08
C LEU A 417 -8.40 50.78 17.74
N LEU A 418 -8.47 51.62 16.71
CA LEU A 418 -7.37 52.49 16.28
C LEU A 418 -7.91 53.92 16.17
N HIS A 419 -7.28 54.86 16.87
CA HIS A 419 -7.64 56.28 16.81
C HIS A 419 -6.61 57.03 15.95
N VAL A 420 -7.09 57.73 14.91
CA VAL A 420 -6.25 58.57 14.03
C VAL A 420 -6.81 59.98 14.03
N GLY A 421 -6.29 60.84 14.93
CA GLY A 421 -6.90 62.14 15.22
C GLY A 421 -8.31 61.96 15.78
N ASP A 422 -9.28 62.71 15.26
CA ASP A 422 -10.69 62.65 15.68
C ASP A 422 -11.49 61.49 15.05
N ARG A 423 -10.81 60.59 14.33
CA ARG A 423 -11.43 59.47 13.60
C ARG A 423 -11.12 58.15 14.29
N GLN A 424 -12.17 57.37 14.54
CA GLN A 424 -12.05 56.07 15.19
C GLN A 424 -12.28 54.94 14.20
N TYR A 425 -11.31 54.03 14.11
CA TYR A 425 -11.40 52.80 13.33
C TYR A 425 -11.63 51.61 14.24
N ARG A 426 -12.58 50.75 13.90
CA ARG A 426 -12.83 49.49 14.59
C ARG A 426 -12.65 48.33 13.62
N VAL A 427 -11.81 47.38 14.01
CA VAL A 427 -11.49 46.19 13.22
C VAL A 427 -12.02 44.94 13.93
N ARG A 428 -12.76 44.12 13.21
CA ARG A 428 -13.26 42.80 13.66
C ARG A 428 -12.89 41.70 12.67
N GLY A 429 -12.77 40.48 13.19
CA GLY A 429 -12.55 39.29 12.35
C GLY A 429 -11.10 38.91 12.11
N LEU A 430 -10.14 39.68 12.66
CA LEU A 430 -8.71 39.43 12.47
C LEU A 430 -8.24 38.06 12.97
N ALA A 431 -8.84 37.54 14.05
CA ALA A 431 -8.52 36.21 14.58
C ALA A 431 -8.85 35.05 13.62
N ARG A 432 -9.60 35.29 12.54
CA ARG A 432 -9.92 34.29 11.51
C ARG A 432 -8.86 34.23 10.40
N ASN A 433 -7.89 35.14 10.41
CA ASN A 433 -6.84 35.23 9.39
C ASN A 433 -5.61 34.45 9.88
N THR A 434 -5.57 33.16 9.55
CA THR A 434 -4.48 32.23 9.94
C THR A 434 -3.34 32.18 8.92
N SER A 435 -3.39 32.98 7.86
CA SER A 435 -2.36 33.07 6.81
C SER A 435 -1.87 34.51 6.66
N PHE A 436 -0.58 34.68 6.35
CA PHE A 436 0.03 35.98 6.03
C PHE A 436 -0.49 36.58 4.71
N GLU A 437 -1.12 35.79 3.85
CA GLU A 437 -1.55 36.23 2.51
C GLU A 437 -2.95 36.87 2.46
N ILE A 438 -3.73 36.82 3.55
CA ILE A 438 -5.13 37.28 3.58
C ILE A 438 -5.35 38.17 4.82
N LEU A 439 -5.77 39.42 4.62
CA LEU A 439 -6.12 40.35 5.70
C LEU A 439 -7.58 40.80 5.56
N LYS A 440 -8.48 39.82 5.58
CA LYS A 440 -9.93 40.06 5.52
C LYS A 440 -10.47 40.51 6.87
N VAL A 441 -10.98 41.73 6.93
CA VAL A 441 -11.48 42.33 8.16
C VAL A 441 -12.81 43.02 7.94
N ASN A 442 -13.62 43.08 9.00
CA ASN A 442 -14.77 43.96 9.07
C ASN A 442 -14.29 45.29 9.67
N LEU A 443 -14.22 46.34 8.83
CA LEU A 443 -13.65 47.63 9.17
C LEU A 443 -14.75 48.68 9.27
N ARG A 444 -14.78 49.39 10.40
CA ARG A 444 -15.65 50.55 10.63
C ARG A 444 -14.82 51.81 10.80
N ILE A 445 -15.23 52.90 10.17
CA ILE A 445 -14.77 54.27 10.51
C ILE A 445 -15.91 55.03 11.18
N TRP A 446 -15.59 55.85 12.19
CA TRP A 446 -16.51 56.77 12.85
C TRP A 446 -15.88 58.17 12.95
N TYR A 447 -16.63 59.20 12.54
CA TYR A 447 -16.21 60.60 12.54
C TYR A 447 -17.43 61.53 12.56
N ASN A 448 -17.47 62.52 13.46
CA ASN A 448 -18.55 63.51 13.58
C ASN A 448 -19.96 62.90 13.48
N GLU A 449 -20.26 61.90 14.34
CA GLU A 449 -21.54 61.17 14.39
C GLU A 449 -21.90 60.35 13.13
N ARG A 450 -21.04 60.32 12.12
CA ARG A 450 -21.20 59.50 10.91
C ARG A 450 -20.30 58.29 10.94
N TYR A 451 -20.73 57.19 10.32
CA TYR A 451 -19.93 55.98 10.23
C TYR A 451 -20.12 55.25 8.91
N PHE A 452 -19.09 54.51 8.52
CA PHE A 452 -19.16 53.57 7.39
C PHE A 452 -18.55 52.23 7.81
N LEU A 453 -19.19 51.14 7.40
CA LEU A 453 -18.84 49.77 7.78
C LEU A 453 -18.84 48.89 6.53
N ASP A 454 -17.76 48.15 6.30
CA ASP A 454 -17.68 47.17 5.22
C ASP A 454 -16.77 45.99 5.58
N ILE A 455 -16.84 44.93 4.79
CA ILE A 455 -15.93 43.78 4.86
C ILE A 455 -15.01 43.85 3.65
N LEU A 456 -13.72 44.00 3.91
CA LEU A 456 -12.70 44.08 2.86
C LEU A 456 -11.46 43.26 3.22
N ASP A 457 -10.79 42.77 2.20
CA ASP A 457 -9.42 42.31 2.29
C ASP A 457 -8.47 43.50 2.08
N LEU A 458 -7.78 43.87 3.16
CA LEU A 458 -6.87 45.01 3.15
C LEU A 458 -5.65 44.79 2.24
N TYR A 459 -5.34 43.57 1.80
CA TYR A 459 -4.29 43.34 0.80
C TYR A 459 -4.74 43.61 -0.64
N ARG A 460 -6.05 43.56 -0.92
CA ARG A 460 -6.59 43.79 -2.27
C ARG A 460 -6.79 45.28 -2.55
N ALA A 461 -6.00 45.82 -3.49
CA ALA A 461 -6.03 47.24 -3.84
C ALA A 461 -7.42 47.74 -4.30
N LYS A 462 -8.13 46.94 -5.12
CA LYS A 462 -9.49 47.28 -5.59
C LYS A 462 -10.50 47.40 -4.45
N GLU A 463 -10.38 46.56 -3.41
CA GLU A 463 -11.29 46.58 -2.26
C GLU A 463 -10.99 47.78 -1.35
N ARG A 464 -9.71 48.13 -1.15
CA ARG A 464 -9.32 49.38 -0.44
C ARG A 464 -9.86 50.61 -1.13
N GLU A 465 -9.72 50.70 -2.45
CA GLU A 465 -10.20 51.86 -3.22
C GLU A 465 -11.73 52.00 -3.15
N ARG A 466 -12.45 50.88 -3.23
CA ARG A 466 -13.91 50.85 -3.05
C ARG A 466 -14.31 51.34 -1.66
N PHE A 467 -13.64 50.87 -0.61
CA PHE A 467 -13.89 51.31 0.76
C PHE A 467 -13.63 52.80 0.94
N ILE A 468 -12.51 53.32 0.42
CA ILE A 468 -12.16 54.74 0.52
C ILE A 468 -13.21 55.62 -0.16
N LYS A 469 -13.67 55.26 -1.36
CA LYS A 469 -14.70 56.02 -2.09
C LYS A 469 -16.02 56.04 -1.33
N ALA A 470 -16.47 54.88 -0.84
CA ALA A 470 -17.73 54.78 -0.11
C ALA A 470 -17.66 55.47 1.27
N ALA A 471 -16.56 55.29 2.00
CA ALA A 471 -16.34 55.96 3.28
C ALA A 471 -16.22 57.49 3.12
N ALA A 472 -15.61 57.99 2.05
CA ALA A 472 -15.51 59.42 1.75
C ALA A 472 -16.90 60.04 1.54
N ALA A 473 -17.76 59.36 0.78
CA ALA A 473 -19.13 59.81 0.54
C ALA A 473 -19.94 59.91 1.85
N GLU A 474 -19.82 58.91 2.73
CA GLU A 474 -20.62 58.84 3.96
C GLU A 474 -20.09 59.76 5.07
N THR A 475 -18.78 59.85 5.23
CA THR A 475 -18.15 60.62 6.32
C THR A 475 -17.86 62.08 5.94
N GLN A 476 -18.02 62.44 4.66
CA GLN A 476 -17.62 63.73 4.07
C GLN A 476 -16.13 64.08 4.29
N LEU A 477 -15.30 63.06 4.45
CA LEU A 477 -13.84 63.20 4.52
C LEU A 477 -13.22 63.15 3.12
N SER A 478 -12.05 63.76 2.95
CA SER A 478 -11.36 63.69 1.66
C SER A 478 -10.83 62.27 1.38
N PRO A 479 -10.94 61.77 0.13
CA PRO A 479 -10.42 60.45 -0.24
C PRO A 479 -8.92 60.28 0.06
N ASP A 480 -8.12 61.33 -0.11
CA ASP A 480 -6.68 61.29 0.17
C ASP A 480 -6.36 61.12 1.65
N LEU A 481 -7.17 61.72 2.53
CA LEU A 481 -7.03 61.56 3.98
C LEU A 481 -7.39 60.13 4.39
N LEU A 482 -8.50 59.58 3.86
CA LEU A 482 -8.88 58.19 4.10
C LEU A 482 -7.87 57.20 3.54
N LYS A 483 -7.24 57.49 2.40
CA LYS A 483 -6.17 56.67 1.82
C LYS A 483 -4.96 56.59 2.76
N ARG A 484 -4.57 57.71 3.38
CA ARG A 484 -3.49 57.75 4.39
C ARG A 484 -3.87 56.98 5.64
N ASP A 485 -5.09 57.14 6.12
CA ASP A 485 -5.56 56.47 7.33
C ASP A 485 -5.68 54.95 7.14
N ILE A 486 -6.17 54.48 5.99
CA ILE A 486 -6.19 53.05 5.63
C ILE A 486 -4.77 52.48 5.56
N GLY A 487 -3.79 53.24 5.08
CA GLY A 487 -2.38 52.84 5.13
C GLY A 487 -1.87 52.63 6.56
N ARG A 488 -2.27 53.49 7.50
CA ARG A 488 -1.93 53.34 8.93
C ARG A 488 -2.64 52.15 9.57
N VAL A 489 -3.91 51.93 9.23
CA VAL A 489 -4.69 50.75 9.69
C VAL A 489 -4.04 49.46 9.20
N LEU A 490 -3.66 49.39 7.92
CA LEU A 490 -2.98 48.23 7.34
C LEU A 490 -1.69 47.91 8.09
N LEU A 491 -0.80 48.90 8.23
CA LEU A 491 0.50 48.73 8.90
C LEU A 491 0.36 48.32 10.38
N ALA A 492 -0.64 48.87 11.07
CA ALA A 492 -0.93 48.52 12.45
C ALA A 492 -1.43 47.06 12.58
N LEU A 493 -2.28 46.62 11.64
CA LEU A 493 -2.81 45.25 11.61
C LEU A 493 -1.77 44.21 11.20
N GLU A 494 -0.89 44.52 10.25
CA GLU A 494 0.26 43.69 9.86
C GLU A 494 1.18 43.46 11.07
N GLY A 495 1.58 44.53 11.76
CA GLY A 495 2.44 44.43 12.95
C GLY A 495 1.77 43.74 14.15
N TYR A 496 0.43 43.69 14.20
CA TYR A 496 -0.31 42.90 15.19
C TYR A 496 -0.40 41.42 14.79
N GLN A 497 -0.65 41.15 13.50
CA GLN A 497 -0.71 39.80 12.94
C GLN A 497 0.65 39.10 13.03
N GLU A 498 1.74 39.81 12.71
CA GLU A 498 3.11 39.29 12.79
C GLU A 498 3.48 38.90 14.23
N ARG A 499 3.14 39.73 15.23
CA ARG A 499 3.31 39.40 16.65
C ARG A 499 2.52 38.17 17.07
N LYS A 500 1.23 38.09 16.68
CA LYS A 500 0.37 36.93 16.98
C LYS A 500 0.87 35.64 16.33
N ILE A 501 1.38 35.71 15.10
CA ILE A 501 1.91 34.55 14.41
C ILE A 501 3.28 34.17 14.98
N GLN A 502 4.14 35.12 15.34
CA GLN A 502 5.40 34.83 16.05
C GLN A 502 5.18 34.24 17.45
N GLU A 503 4.16 34.72 18.19
CA GLU A 503 3.71 34.11 19.46
C GLU A 503 3.18 32.68 19.25
N ALA A 504 2.52 32.41 18.12
CA ALA A 504 2.05 31.07 17.75
C ALA A 504 3.15 30.15 17.20
N MET A 505 4.20 30.70 16.56
CA MET A 505 5.31 29.98 15.95
C MET A 505 6.50 29.75 16.89
N SER A 506 6.52 30.43 18.05
CA SER A 506 7.47 30.11 19.11
C SER A 506 7.15 28.71 19.67
N PRO A 507 8.13 27.80 19.86
CA PRO A 507 7.89 26.46 20.37
C PRO A 507 7.39 26.51 21.80
N SER A 508 6.08 26.65 21.95
CA SER A 508 5.37 26.43 23.19
C SER A 508 5.53 24.94 23.52
N LYS A 509 6.36 24.64 24.53
CA LYS A 509 6.14 23.44 25.33
C LYS A 509 4.67 23.50 25.74
N GLY A 510 3.84 22.63 25.18
CA GLY A 510 2.41 22.64 25.43
C GLY A 510 2.14 22.77 26.94
N PRO A 511 1.07 23.47 27.35
CA PRO A 511 0.80 23.74 28.75
C PRO A 511 0.84 22.42 29.53
N ARG A 512 1.85 22.25 30.39
CA ARG A 512 1.89 21.10 31.30
C ARG A 512 0.66 21.23 32.18
N VAL A 513 -0.28 20.30 32.01
CA VAL A 513 -1.47 20.23 32.85
C VAL A 513 -1.00 20.16 34.30
N ALA A 514 -1.32 21.19 35.09
CA ALA A 514 -0.94 21.25 36.49
C ALA A 514 -1.70 20.17 37.25
N ILE A 515 -1.00 19.14 37.70
CA ILE A 515 -1.56 18.06 38.51
C ILE A 515 -1.71 18.60 39.94
N SER A 516 -2.91 18.51 40.51
CA SER A 516 -3.15 18.89 41.90
C SER A 516 -2.39 17.96 42.85
N ASP A 517 -2.01 18.42 44.04
CA ASP A 517 -1.35 17.59 45.05
C ASP A 517 -2.12 16.30 45.43
N PRO A 518 -3.45 16.30 45.61
CA PRO A 518 -4.18 15.05 45.88
C PRO A 518 -4.14 14.09 44.68
N ASP A 519 -4.30 14.61 43.46
CA ASP A 519 -4.25 13.79 42.23
C ASP A 519 -2.86 13.17 42.02
N LYS A 520 -1.81 13.92 42.34
CA LYS A 520 -0.42 13.45 42.29
C LYS A 520 -0.17 12.35 43.31
N LYS A 521 -0.74 12.45 44.51
CA LYS A 521 -0.63 11.41 45.54
C LYS A 521 -1.30 10.11 45.08
N ALA A 522 -2.53 10.18 44.58
CA ALA A 522 -3.26 9.01 44.08
C ALA A 522 -2.53 8.32 42.91
N ALA A 523 -1.99 9.10 41.98
CA ALA A 523 -1.20 8.59 40.87
C ALA A 523 0.11 7.91 41.33
N LEU A 524 0.80 8.48 42.33
CA LEU A 524 2.00 7.87 42.91
C LEU A 524 1.68 6.59 43.71
N GLU A 525 0.51 6.53 44.35
CA GLU A 525 0.06 5.35 45.06
C GLU A 525 -0.17 4.18 44.10
N LEU A 526 -0.80 4.44 42.94
CA LEU A 526 -0.89 3.45 41.87
C LEU A 526 0.50 2.98 41.45
N LEU A 527 1.40 3.90 41.06
CA LEU A 527 2.74 3.55 40.56
C LEU A 527 3.64 2.84 41.58
N LYS A 528 3.35 2.95 42.87
CA LYS A 528 4.07 2.27 43.97
C LYS A 528 3.39 0.97 44.43
N SER A 529 2.29 0.56 43.80
CA SER A 529 1.61 -0.69 44.12
C SER A 529 2.53 -1.90 43.88
N PRO A 530 2.69 -2.82 44.84
CA PRO A 530 3.53 -4.01 44.66
C PRO A 530 2.98 -4.95 43.56
N ASP A 531 1.65 -5.00 43.41
CA ASP A 531 0.99 -5.63 42.27
C ASP A 531 0.42 -4.55 41.33
N LEU A 532 1.33 -3.87 40.62
CA LEU A 532 0.94 -2.80 39.71
C LEU A 532 0.21 -3.35 38.46
N LEU A 533 0.69 -4.46 37.90
CA LEU A 533 0.10 -5.03 36.69
C LEU A 533 -1.30 -5.61 36.95
N GLY A 534 -1.50 -6.31 38.07
CA GLY A 534 -2.82 -6.81 38.48
C GLY A 534 -3.80 -5.67 38.72
N ARG A 535 -3.39 -4.62 39.44
CA ARG A 535 -4.23 -3.44 39.69
C ARG A 535 -4.66 -2.74 38.39
N ILE A 536 -3.76 -2.59 37.42
CA ILE A 536 -4.10 -2.04 36.10
C ILE A 536 -5.19 -2.89 35.41
N LEU A 537 -5.11 -4.22 35.50
CA LEU A 537 -6.10 -5.12 34.90
C LEU A 537 -7.47 -5.03 35.59
N GLU A 538 -7.48 -4.90 36.91
CA GLU A 538 -8.71 -4.65 37.69
C GLU A 538 -9.34 -3.31 37.30
N ASP A 539 -8.54 -2.25 37.18
CA ASP A 539 -9.00 -0.91 36.78
C ASP A 539 -9.59 -0.92 35.35
N PHE A 540 -9.03 -1.70 34.42
CA PHE A 540 -9.64 -1.93 33.10
C PHE A 540 -11.00 -2.63 33.18
N GLN A 541 -11.13 -3.62 34.08
CA GLN A 541 -12.40 -4.32 34.28
C GLN A 541 -13.46 -3.40 34.88
N GLN A 542 -13.09 -2.56 35.84
CA GLN A 542 -13.99 -1.53 36.40
C GLN A 542 -14.39 -0.48 35.36
N CYS A 543 -13.50 -0.15 34.43
CA CYS A 543 -13.80 0.73 33.29
C CYS A 543 -14.69 0.09 32.21
N GLY A 544 -15.08 -1.18 32.35
CA GLY A 544 -16.04 -1.85 31.48
C GLY A 544 -15.45 -2.76 30.40
N ILE A 545 -14.16 -3.14 30.48
CA ILE A 545 -13.53 -4.10 29.56
C ILE A 545 -13.32 -5.44 30.28
N VAL A 546 -14.13 -6.45 29.95
CA VAL A 546 -14.05 -7.81 30.52
C VAL A 546 -13.22 -8.74 29.63
N GLY A 547 -12.59 -9.77 30.20
CA GLY A 547 -11.74 -10.74 29.46
C GLY A 547 -10.41 -10.13 29.04
N GLU A 548 -9.75 -10.66 28.00
CA GLU A 548 -8.65 -9.97 27.28
C GLU A 548 -7.47 -9.48 28.14
N THR A 549 -7.06 -10.23 29.17
CA THR A 549 -6.04 -9.80 30.14
C THR A 549 -4.72 -9.44 29.44
N THR A 550 -4.21 -10.33 28.59
CA THR A 550 -2.93 -10.15 27.92
C THR A 550 -2.97 -9.04 26.86
N ASN A 551 -4.08 -8.90 26.14
CA ASN A 551 -4.27 -7.84 25.15
C ASN A 551 -4.38 -6.46 25.81
N LYS A 552 -5.11 -6.33 26.92
CA LYS A 552 -5.18 -5.09 27.72
C LYS A 552 -3.82 -4.68 28.25
N LEU A 553 -3.11 -5.62 28.87
CA LEU A 553 -1.81 -5.37 29.46
C LEU A 553 -0.78 -4.98 28.39
N THR A 554 -0.78 -5.67 27.25
CA THR A 554 0.13 -5.37 26.15
C THR A 554 -0.16 -4.03 25.51
N GLY A 555 -1.43 -3.69 25.29
CA GLY A 555 -1.82 -2.36 24.81
C GLY A 555 -1.35 -1.26 25.76
N TYR A 556 -1.53 -1.44 27.07
CA TYR A 556 -1.08 -0.48 28.08
C TYR A 556 0.46 -0.34 28.12
N LEU A 557 1.19 -1.45 28.12
CA LEU A 557 2.66 -1.46 28.12
C LEU A 557 3.24 -0.88 26.83
N ALA A 558 2.63 -1.18 25.68
CA ALA A 558 2.98 -0.54 24.42
C ALA A 558 2.76 0.97 24.50
N ALA A 559 1.65 1.44 25.10
CA ALA A 559 1.42 2.87 25.31
C ALA A 559 2.51 3.50 26.21
N VAL A 560 2.94 2.83 27.28
CA VAL A 560 4.07 3.27 28.14
C VAL A 560 5.38 3.38 27.36
N SER A 561 5.62 2.46 26.44
CA SER A 561 6.86 2.42 25.64
C SER A 561 7.11 3.69 24.81
N ARG A 562 6.11 4.57 24.61
CA ARG A 562 6.27 5.90 23.98
C ARG A 562 7.36 6.76 24.66
N LYS A 563 7.64 6.51 25.95
CA LYS A 563 8.66 7.19 26.75
C LYS A 563 10.06 6.55 26.62
N LEU A 564 10.20 5.45 25.89
CA LEU A 564 11.48 4.84 25.52
C LEU A 564 12.00 5.39 24.19
N ASP A 565 13.29 5.18 23.92
CA ASP A 565 13.94 5.61 22.66
C ASP A 565 13.40 4.86 21.43
N ARG A 566 12.92 3.62 21.63
CA ARG A 566 12.34 2.75 20.60
C ARG A 566 11.03 2.15 21.11
N PRO A 567 9.90 2.81 20.88
CA PRO A 567 8.60 2.32 21.32
C PRO A 567 8.15 1.05 20.59
N LEU A 568 7.26 0.30 21.23
CA LEU A 568 6.50 -0.78 20.61
C LEU A 568 5.44 -0.21 19.67
N ALA A 569 5.07 -1.01 18.67
CA ALA A 569 3.92 -0.76 17.80
C ALA A 569 2.94 -1.94 17.91
N VAL A 570 1.65 -1.65 17.90
CA VAL A 570 0.57 -2.63 18.10
C VAL A 570 -0.39 -2.59 16.91
N ILE A 571 -0.78 -3.76 16.43
CA ILE A 571 -1.85 -3.96 15.45
C ILE A 571 -2.87 -4.91 16.08
N VAL A 572 -4.13 -4.50 16.15
CA VAL A 572 -5.23 -5.38 16.56
C VAL A 572 -5.95 -5.90 15.31
N GLN A 573 -5.99 -7.22 15.17
CA GLN A 573 -6.57 -7.93 14.03
C GLN A 573 -7.68 -8.88 14.52
N SER A 574 -8.87 -8.78 13.94
CA SER A 574 -9.99 -9.72 14.17
C SER A 574 -11.09 -9.51 13.13
N ASN A 575 -12.25 -10.17 13.27
CA ASN A 575 -13.39 -9.96 12.36
C ASN A 575 -14.09 -8.62 12.64
N SER A 576 -14.94 -8.18 11.70
CA SER A 576 -15.77 -6.99 11.93
C SER A 576 -16.67 -7.20 13.16
N ALA A 577 -16.88 -6.13 13.95
CA ALA A 577 -17.68 -6.13 15.19
C ALA A 577 -17.12 -6.92 16.39
N ALA A 578 -15.91 -7.48 16.33
CA ALA A 578 -15.30 -8.23 17.44
C ALA A 578 -14.81 -7.36 18.63
N GLY A 579 -14.91 -6.02 18.57
CA GLY A 579 -14.51 -5.14 19.70
C GLY A 579 -13.09 -4.56 19.62
N LYS A 580 -12.44 -4.55 18.44
CA LYS A 580 -11.10 -4.00 18.23
C LYS A 580 -10.95 -2.53 18.62
N THR A 581 -11.89 -1.72 18.11
CA THR A 581 -11.93 -0.28 18.40
C THR A 581 -12.16 -0.05 19.89
N ALA A 582 -12.99 -0.88 20.54
CA ALA A 582 -13.23 -0.79 21.97
C ALA A 582 -11.96 -1.07 22.80
N LEU A 583 -11.15 -2.07 22.42
CA LEU A 583 -9.86 -2.33 23.07
C LEU A 583 -8.89 -1.14 22.91
N MET A 584 -8.77 -0.59 21.70
CA MET A 584 -7.93 0.58 21.44
C MET A 584 -8.40 1.80 22.24
N GLU A 585 -9.69 2.12 22.19
CA GLU A 585 -10.28 3.25 22.91
C GLU A 585 -10.10 3.13 24.42
N ALA A 586 -10.26 1.92 24.98
CA ALA A 586 -10.04 1.69 26.40
C ALA A 586 -8.60 1.97 26.82
N VAL A 587 -7.61 1.48 26.06
CA VAL A 587 -6.20 1.76 26.32
C VAL A 587 -5.93 3.25 26.18
N LEU A 588 -6.43 3.90 25.12
CA LEU A 588 -6.24 5.33 24.91
C LEU A 588 -6.90 6.16 26.00
N ALA A 589 -8.04 5.73 26.57
CA ALA A 589 -8.74 6.44 27.64
C ALA A 589 -7.90 6.57 28.92
N MET A 590 -7.04 5.58 29.19
CA MET A 590 -6.08 5.55 30.30
C MET A 590 -4.86 6.46 30.08
N MET A 591 -4.70 7.00 28.86
CA MET A 591 -3.55 7.83 28.48
C MET A 591 -3.93 9.33 28.50
N PRO A 592 -2.97 10.23 28.81
CA PRO A 592 -3.22 11.67 28.80
C PRO A 592 -3.66 12.15 27.42
N GLU A 593 -4.62 13.06 27.36
CA GLU A 593 -5.18 13.55 26.10
C GLU A 593 -4.15 14.31 25.26
N GLU A 594 -3.23 15.02 25.93
CA GLU A 594 -2.13 15.75 25.31
C GLU A 594 -1.03 14.84 24.74
N GLU A 595 -1.00 13.57 25.13
CA GLU A 595 -0.01 12.58 24.68
C GLU A 595 -0.58 11.55 23.70
N ARG A 596 -1.81 11.75 23.21
CA ARG A 596 -2.46 10.88 22.21
C ARG A 596 -2.96 11.67 21.01
N VAL A 597 -2.86 11.08 19.84
CA VAL A 597 -3.43 11.57 18.59
C VAL A 597 -4.22 10.42 17.98
N HIS A 598 -5.52 10.63 17.81
CA HIS A 598 -6.44 9.61 17.32
C HIS A 598 -7.06 10.04 16.00
N TYR A 599 -6.95 9.18 14.99
CA TYR A 599 -7.53 9.39 13.66
C TYR A 599 -8.41 8.21 13.26
N SER A 600 -9.60 8.49 12.74
CA SER A 600 -10.44 7.47 12.12
C SER A 600 -9.82 6.96 10.82
N THR A 601 -9.39 7.90 9.95
CA THR A 601 -8.65 7.63 8.71
C THR A 601 -7.55 8.69 8.51
N MET A 602 -6.42 8.29 7.92
CA MET A 602 -5.31 9.20 7.66
C MET A 602 -4.60 8.84 6.36
N THR A 603 -4.20 9.83 5.57
CA THR A 603 -3.38 9.62 4.37
C THR A 603 -1.90 9.66 4.72
N GLY A 604 -1.06 8.95 3.97
CA GLY A 604 0.39 8.96 4.17
C GLY A 604 1.01 10.35 4.02
N GLN A 605 0.43 11.23 3.21
CA GLN A 605 0.88 12.62 3.03
C GLN A 605 0.59 13.48 4.26
N SER A 606 -0.59 13.33 4.89
CA SER A 606 -0.98 14.07 6.10
C SER A 606 -0.01 13.87 7.27
N LEU A 607 0.66 12.73 7.34
CA LEU A 607 1.72 12.42 8.32
C LEU A 607 2.94 13.32 8.22
N TYR A 608 3.28 13.79 7.02
CA TYR A 608 4.44 14.67 6.82
C TYR A 608 4.11 16.13 7.17
N TYR A 609 2.88 16.56 6.90
CA TYR A 609 2.39 17.91 7.20
C TYR A 609 1.91 18.08 8.64
N LEU A 610 2.02 17.03 9.46
CA LEU A 610 1.80 17.09 10.91
C LEU A 610 2.88 17.92 11.64
N GLY A 611 3.91 18.41 10.94
CA GLY A 611 5.07 19.16 11.47
C GLY A 611 4.77 20.39 12.33
N GLU A 612 3.54 20.89 12.36
CA GLU A 612 3.11 21.91 13.34
C GLU A 612 2.80 21.31 14.74
N LYS A 613 2.68 19.99 14.87
CA LYS A 613 2.38 19.24 16.10
C LYS A 613 3.54 18.31 16.45
N ASP A 614 4.26 18.57 17.53
CA ASP A 614 5.29 17.67 18.07
C ASP A 614 4.67 16.29 18.38
N LEU A 615 5.16 15.22 17.73
CA LEU A 615 4.70 13.84 17.93
C LEU A 615 5.61 13.03 18.87
N ARG A 616 6.67 13.64 19.41
CA ARG A 616 7.59 12.97 20.32
C ARG A 616 6.87 12.54 21.59
N HIS A 617 7.10 11.29 21.98
CA HIS A 617 6.48 10.65 23.13
C HIS A 617 4.95 10.59 23.11
N LYS A 618 4.34 10.61 21.91
CA LYS A 618 2.90 10.47 21.74
C LYS A 618 2.49 9.10 21.21
N ILE A 619 1.20 8.82 21.34
CA ILE A 619 0.53 7.64 20.78
C ILE A 619 -0.21 8.09 19.51
N LEU A 620 0.12 7.48 18.38
CA LEU A 620 -0.62 7.65 17.12
C LEU A 620 -1.55 6.45 16.93
N ALA A 621 -2.85 6.69 17.12
CA ALA A 621 -3.89 5.69 16.97
C ALA A 621 -4.66 5.87 15.66
N ILE A 622 -4.75 4.81 14.84
CA ILE A 622 -5.44 4.82 13.55
C ILE A 622 -6.45 3.67 13.51
N ALA A 623 -7.74 4.00 13.38
CA ALA A 623 -8.83 3.05 13.61
C ALA A 623 -9.20 2.13 12.41
N GLU A 624 -9.07 2.57 11.15
CA GLU A 624 -9.68 1.86 10.02
C GLU A 624 -8.75 1.48 8.84
N GLU A 625 -9.20 0.44 8.13
CA GLU A 625 -8.56 -0.37 7.08
C GLU A 625 -7.83 0.42 5.99
N GLU A 626 -8.39 1.53 5.51
CA GLU A 626 -7.81 2.31 4.41
C GLU A 626 -6.64 3.21 4.82
N GLY A 627 -6.62 3.67 6.09
CA GLY A 627 -5.65 4.64 6.56
C GLY A 627 -4.26 4.05 6.72
N ALA A 628 -4.17 2.84 7.28
CA ALA A 628 -2.90 2.16 7.54
C ALA A 628 -2.19 1.72 6.24
N GLN A 629 -2.93 1.23 5.23
CA GLN A 629 -2.33 0.85 3.94
C GLN A 629 -1.77 2.07 3.19
N LYS A 630 -2.52 3.18 3.13
CA LYS A 630 -2.10 4.42 2.45
C LYS A 630 -0.97 5.15 3.18
N ALA A 631 -0.80 4.93 4.49
CA ALA A 631 0.26 5.50 5.31
C ALA A 631 1.43 4.54 5.62
N GLY A 632 1.37 3.29 5.11
CA GLY A 632 2.28 2.22 5.52
C GLY A 632 3.76 2.55 5.39
N TYR A 633 4.17 3.25 4.32
CA TYR A 633 5.56 3.67 4.13
C TYR A 633 6.03 4.70 5.16
N ALA A 634 5.23 5.74 5.44
CA ALA A 634 5.55 6.76 6.42
C ALA A 634 5.60 6.20 7.85
N LEU A 635 4.68 5.28 8.18
CA LEU A 635 4.68 4.58 9.47
C LEU A 635 5.92 3.68 9.64
N LYS A 636 6.40 3.02 8.56
CA LYS A 636 7.65 2.25 8.58
C LYS A 636 8.87 3.13 8.87
N LEU A 637 8.96 4.29 8.21
CA LEU A 637 10.07 5.23 8.41
C LEU A 637 10.07 5.77 9.84
N LEU A 638 8.92 6.22 10.35
CA LEU A 638 8.81 6.68 11.74
C LEU A 638 9.20 5.62 12.76
N GLN A 639 8.89 4.35 12.51
CA GLN A 639 9.25 3.26 13.42
C GLN A 639 10.73 2.86 13.34
N SER A 640 11.34 2.90 12.14
CA SER A 640 12.72 2.43 11.93
C SER A 640 13.77 3.52 12.12
N GLU A 641 13.49 4.73 11.65
CA GLU A 641 14.41 5.86 11.63
C GLU A 641 14.09 6.88 12.74
N GLY A 642 12.89 6.83 13.33
CA GLY A 642 12.49 7.74 14.39
C GLY A 642 12.31 9.20 13.93
N LYS A 643 12.37 9.45 12.62
CA LYS A 643 12.18 10.76 11.98
C LYS A 643 11.54 10.56 10.62
N LEU A 644 10.75 11.53 10.19
CA LEU A 644 10.11 11.58 8.88
C LEU A 644 10.36 12.96 8.29
N THR A 645 11.01 13.04 7.14
CA THR A 645 11.30 14.31 6.45
C THR A 645 10.72 14.30 5.06
N ILE A 646 10.04 15.38 4.67
CA ILE A 646 9.69 15.64 3.28
C ILE A 646 10.11 17.06 2.93
N ALA A 647 10.70 17.23 1.75
CA ALA A 647 10.89 18.53 1.14
C ALA A 647 9.64 18.82 0.29
N SER A 648 8.86 19.82 0.68
CA SER A 648 7.71 20.28 -0.09
C SER A 648 7.92 21.74 -0.48
N THR A 649 7.70 22.04 -1.75
CA THR A 649 7.90 23.40 -2.26
C THR A 649 6.71 24.28 -1.90
N GLY A 650 6.91 25.20 -0.95
CA GLY A 650 6.01 26.30 -0.65
C GLY A 650 6.33 27.53 -1.50
N LYS A 651 5.48 28.56 -1.39
CA LYS A 651 5.79 29.90 -1.92
C LYS A 651 6.14 30.80 -0.74
N ASP A 652 7.25 31.52 -0.86
CA ASP A 652 7.57 32.63 0.04
C ASP A 652 6.59 33.80 -0.23
N ASP A 653 6.49 34.76 0.70
CA ASP A 653 5.61 35.94 0.66
C ASP A 653 5.80 36.79 -0.62
N LYS A 654 6.89 36.54 -1.36
CA LYS A 654 7.25 37.18 -2.63
C LYS A 654 6.93 36.33 -3.86
N GLY A 655 6.16 35.25 -3.71
CA GLY A 655 5.73 34.35 -4.78
C GLY A 655 6.84 33.47 -5.38
N ARG A 656 8.03 33.44 -4.75
CA ARG A 656 9.15 32.60 -5.18
C ARG A 656 9.01 31.21 -4.58
N MET A 657 9.33 30.19 -5.38
CA MET A 657 9.35 28.82 -4.90
C MET A 657 10.45 28.68 -3.84
N LYS A 658 10.04 28.34 -2.62
CA LYS A 658 10.95 28.04 -1.51
C LYS A 658 10.68 26.61 -1.08
N THR A 659 11.70 25.77 -1.15
CA THR A 659 11.62 24.41 -0.61
C THR A 659 11.53 24.51 0.91
N GLU A 660 10.40 24.10 1.46
CA GLU A 660 10.19 23.97 2.90
C GLU A 660 10.34 22.50 3.27
N GLU A 661 11.22 22.24 4.24
CA GLU A 661 11.42 20.91 4.77
C GLU A 661 10.46 20.71 5.96
N TYR A 662 9.51 19.80 5.81
CA TYR A 662 8.65 19.37 6.90
C TYR A 662 9.26 18.14 7.54
N SER A 663 9.57 18.25 8.83
CA SER A 663 10.16 17.18 9.62
C SER A 663 9.26 16.83 10.80
N VAL A 664 8.97 15.56 10.97
CA VAL A 664 8.29 15.00 12.13
C VAL A 664 9.27 14.10 12.86
N GLU A 665 9.53 14.41 14.14
CA GLU A 665 10.43 13.63 14.98
C GLU A 665 9.65 12.69 15.91
N GLY A 666 10.12 11.45 16.02
CA GLY A 666 9.78 10.49 17.05
C GLY A 666 10.73 10.60 18.26
N PRO A 667 10.59 9.73 19.29
CA PRO A 667 9.92 8.43 19.26
C PRO A 667 8.39 8.50 19.40
N ILE A 668 7.67 7.65 18.67
CA ILE A 668 6.20 7.58 18.65
C ILE A 668 5.73 6.12 18.81
N MET A 669 4.69 5.91 19.60
CA MET A 669 4.02 4.61 19.71
C MET A 669 2.89 4.56 18.67
N ILE A 670 2.84 3.49 17.86
CA ILE A 670 1.83 3.31 16.82
C ILE A 670 0.81 2.27 17.28
N PHE A 671 -0.48 2.61 17.22
CA PHE A 671 -1.59 1.72 17.55
C PHE A 671 -2.56 1.66 16.36
N LEU A 672 -2.66 0.51 15.70
CA LEU A 672 -3.52 0.30 14.53
C LEU A 672 -4.59 -0.75 14.83
N THR A 673 -5.78 -0.60 14.25
CA THR A 673 -6.81 -1.65 14.21
C THR A 673 -7.13 -2.01 12.75
N THR A 674 -7.25 -3.30 12.43
CA THR A 674 -7.53 -3.77 11.06
C THR A 674 -8.56 -4.91 11.02
N THR A 675 -9.42 -4.90 10.00
CA THR A 675 -10.30 -5.99 9.55
C THR A 675 -9.66 -6.88 8.49
N ALA A 676 -8.70 -6.34 7.73
CA ALA A 676 -8.02 -7.07 6.68
C ALA A 676 -6.96 -8.02 7.24
N ILE A 677 -6.96 -9.25 6.75
CA ILE A 677 -5.94 -10.27 7.02
C ILE A 677 -4.67 -9.99 6.20
N ASP A 678 -4.82 -9.34 5.04
CA ASP A 678 -3.74 -9.01 4.11
C ASP A 678 -3.18 -7.59 4.37
N LEU A 679 -2.48 -7.42 5.50
CA LEU A 679 -1.60 -6.26 5.71
C LEU A 679 -0.22 -6.54 5.12
N ASP A 680 0.51 -5.46 4.82
CA ASP A 680 1.91 -5.54 4.41
C ASP A 680 2.74 -6.36 5.41
N GLU A 681 3.30 -7.47 4.94
CA GLU A 681 4.08 -8.41 5.73
C GLU A 681 5.27 -7.72 6.43
N GLU A 682 5.80 -6.65 5.84
CA GLU A 682 6.87 -5.86 6.43
C GLU A 682 6.41 -5.05 7.66
N LEU A 683 5.17 -4.55 7.66
CA LEU A 683 4.58 -3.80 8.78
C LEU A 683 4.11 -4.76 9.87
N LEU A 684 3.49 -5.89 9.50
CA LEU A 684 3.12 -6.95 10.45
C LEU A 684 4.33 -7.48 11.22
N ASN A 685 5.46 -7.70 10.53
CA ASN A 685 6.70 -8.16 11.17
C ASN A 685 7.33 -7.10 12.10
N ARG A 686 6.86 -5.86 12.06
CA ARG A 686 7.34 -4.74 12.87
C ARG A 686 6.47 -4.45 14.09
N CYS A 687 5.21 -4.89 14.10
CA CYS A 687 4.28 -4.68 15.20
C CYS A 687 4.10 -5.95 16.04
N LEU A 688 3.54 -5.78 17.24
CA LEU A 688 2.88 -6.83 18.00
C LEU A 688 1.47 -6.99 17.44
N VAL A 689 1.10 -8.20 17.05
CA VAL A 689 -0.23 -8.50 16.49
C VAL A 689 -1.09 -9.06 17.62
N LEU A 690 -2.17 -8.36 17.96
CA LEU A 690 -3.15 -8.77 18.96
C LEU A 690 -4.39 -9.29 18.26
N THR A 691 -4.85 -10.47 18.68
CA THR A 691 -6.12 -11.04 18.21
C THR A 691 -7.15 -10.98 19.32
N VAL A 692 -8.35 -10.49 19.01
CA VAL A 692 -9.45 -10.39 19.98
C VAL A 692 -10.17 -11.74 20.10
N ASP A 693 -10.53 -12.13 21.31
CA ASP A 693 -11.30 -13.32 21.66
C ASP A 693 -12.76 -13.18 21.22
N GLU A 694 -13.12 -13.96 20.19
CA GLU A 694 -14.47 -14.06 19.64
C GLU A 694 -15.28 -15.22 20.27
N SER A 695 -14.82 -15.76 21.41
CA SER A 695 -15.49 -16.88 22.08
C SER A 695 -16.90 -16.52 22.57
N ARG A 696 -17.74 -17.54 22.64
CA ARG A 696 -19.11 -17.42 23.16
C ARG A 696 -19.11 -16.97 24.62
N GLU A 697 -18.16 -17.44 25.42
CA GLU A 697 -18.01 -17.09 26.84
C GLU A 697 -17.69 -15.61 27.00
N GLN A 698 -16.75 -15.11 26.20
CA GLN A 698 -16.38 -13.70 26.16
C GLN A 698 -17.55 -12.82 25.72
N THR A 699 -18.27 -13.22 24.66
CA THR A 699 -19.47 -12.51 24.20
C THR A 699 -20.55 -12.44 25.29
N GLN A 700 -20.77 -13.53 26.03
CA GLN A 700 -21.73 -13.55 27.14
C GLN A 700 -21.30 -12.63 28.28
N ALA A 701 -20.00 -12.57 28.59
CA ALA A 701 -19.47 -11.66 29.60
C ALA A 701 -19.69 -10.20 29.22
N ILE A 702 -19.47 -9.84 27.95
CA ILE A 702 -19.75 -8.48 27.42
C ILE A 702 -21.24 -8.15 27.54
N HIS A 703 -22.15 -9.05 27.15
CA HIS A 703 -23.60 -8.83 27.27
C HIS A 703 -24.07 -8.69 28.72
N ARG A 704 -23.44 -9.38 29.68
CA ARG A 704 -23.72 -9.17 31.11
C ARG A 704 -23.32 -7.76 31.51
N LEU A 705 -22.10 -7.35 31.19
CA LEU A 705 -21.60 -6.01 31.56
C LEU A 705 -22.42 -4.88 30.91
N GLN A 706 -22.85 -5.03 29.66
CA GLN A 706 -23.72 -4.06 29.00
C GLN A 706 -25.08 -3.92 29.70
N ARG A 707 -25.65 -5.02 30.19
CA ARG A 707 -26.90 -4.98 30.98
C ARG A 707 -26.67 -4.38 32.36
N ASP A 708 -25.57 -4.74 33.01
CA ASP A 708 -25.21 -4.20 34.32
C ASP A 708 -24.98 -2.68 34.25
N ALA A 709 -24.47 -2.15 33.14
CA ALA A 709 -24.28 -0.72 32.91
C ALA A 709 -25.58 0.10 32.94
N GLU A 710 -26.72 -0.51 32.61
CA GLU A 710 -28.06 0.10 32.66
C GLU A 710 -28.71 0.04 34.06
N THR A 711 -28.01 -0.52 35.06
CA THR A 711 -28.47 -0.60 36.45
C THR A 711 -27.97 0.58 37.29
N LEU A 712 -28.56 0.77 38.49
CA LEU A 712 -28.10 1.79 39.44
C LEU A 712 -26.66 1.53 39.92
N GLU A 713 -26.29 0.27 40.10
CA GLU A 713 -24.90 -0.12 40.40
C GLU A 713 -23.96 0.20 39.23
N GLY A 714 -24.41 0.00 37.99
CA GLY A 714 -23.70 0.40 36.78
C GLY A 714 -23.47 1.90 36.66
N LEU A 715 -24.45 2.72 37.07
CA LEU A 715 -24.31 4.17 37.15
C LEU A 715 -23.22 4.58 38.16
N GLY A 716 -23.15 3.91 39.32
CA GLY A 716 -22.08 4.09 40.30
C GLY A 716 -20.70 3.82 39.70
N ARG A 717 -20.52 2.66 39.06
CA ARG A 717 -19.28 2.30 38.37
C ARG A 717 -18.90 3.27 37.25
N ARG A 718 -19.88 3.86 36.55
CA ARG A 718 -19.64 4.87 35.51
C ARG A 718 -19.09 6.18 36.08
N LEU A 719 -19.49 6.55 37.30
CA LEU A 719 -18.92 7.72 37.99
C LEU A 719 -17.50 7.42 38.47
N GLU A 720 -17.28 6.24 39.06
CA GLU A 720 -15.95 5.76 39.50
C GLU A 720 -14.97 5.63 38.32
N ARG A 721 -15.46 5.26 37.13
CA ARG A 721 -14.66 5.17 35.92
C ARG A 721 -13.89 6.46 35.63
N GLU A 722 -14.51 7.63 35.75
CA GLU A 722 -13.81 8.90 35.47
C GLU A 722 -12.68 9.16 36.47
N ASP A 723 -12.86 8.78 37.73
CA ASP A 723 -11.83 8.90 38.76
C ASP A 723 -10.65 7.96 38.48
N ILE A 724 -10.93 6.70 38.10
CA ILE A 724 -9.90 5.72 37.71
C ILE A 724 -9.11 6.23 36.49
N LEU A 725 -9.81 6.69 35.44
CA LEU A 725 -9.18 7.25 34.24
C LEU A 725 -8.30 8.45 34.60
N LYS A 726 -8.76 9.32 35.52
CA LYS A 726 -7.99 10.47 36.01
C LYS A 726 -6.70 10.02 36.71
N VAL A 727 -6.76 9.01 37.57
CA VAL A 727 -5.57 8.44 38.25
C VAL A 727 -4.57 7.90 37.22
N HIS A 728 -5.02 7.09 36.26
CA HIS A 728 -4.15 6.53 35.22
C HIS A 728 -3.52 7.60 34.34
N ARG A 729 -4.29 8.60 33.89
CA ARG A 729 -3.76 9.74 33.10
C ARG A 729 -2.68 10.48 33.88
N ASN A 730 -2.90 10.73 35.17
CA ASN A 730 -1.91 11.40 36.01
C ASN A 730 -0.69 10.53 36.29
N ALA A 731 -0.86 9.22 36.51
CA ALA A 731 0.26 8.28 36.64
C ALA A 731 1.13 8.29 35.38
N GLN A 732 0.51 8.27 34.21
CA GLN A 732 1.19 8.38 32.92
C GLN A 732 1.95 9.72 32.74
N ARG A 733 1.41 10.84 33.24
CA ARG A 733 2.10 12.14 33.26
C ARG A 733 3.32 12.16 34.20
N LEU A 734 3.30 11.37 35.27
CA LEU A 734 4.40 11.29 36.24
C LEU A 734 5.56 10.41 35.77
N LEU A 735 5.32 9.48 34.84
CA LEU A 735 6.38 8.65 34.27
C LEU A 735 7.40 9.52 33.51
N ARG A 736 8.68 9.34 33.83
CA ARG A 736 9.78 10.05 33.18
C ARG A 736 10.43 9.17 32.11
N PRO A 737 10.89 9.73 30.98
CA PRO A 737 11.74 9.02 30.04
C PRO A 737 13.10 8.77 30.70
N LEU A 738 13.33 7.55 31.16
CA LEU A 738 14.59 7.08 31.76
C LEU A 738 15.19 5.99 30.88
N HIS A 739 16.52 5.87 30.88
CA HIS A 739 17.16 4.72 30.24
C HIS A 739 16.89 3.47 31.08
N VAL A 740 16.72 2.34 30.41
CA VAL A 740 16.47 1.04 31.06
C VAL A 740 17.58 0.10 30.62
N VAL A 741 18.35 -0.37 31.58
CA VAL A 741 19.45 -1.32 31.38
C VAL A 741 18.96 -2.70 31.79
N ASN A 742 19.19 -3.70 30.94
CA ASN A 742 18.84 -5.08 31.24
C ASN A 742 20.12 -5.90 31.49
N PRO A 743 20.50 -6.18 32.75
CA PRO A 743 21.68 -6.98 33.08
C PRO A 743 21.63 -8.41 32.52
N TYR A 744 20.42 -8.93 32.32
CA TYR A 744 20.18 -10.29 31.82
C TYR A 744 20.17 -10.37 30.28
N ALA A 745 20.23 -9.24 29.57
CA ALA A 745 20.13 -9.21 28.10
C ALA A 745 21.10 -10.15 27.36
N PRO A 746 22.38 -10.31 27.76
CA PRO A 746 23.30 -11.25 27.08
C PRO A 746 22.85 -12.71 27.15
N ARG A 747 22.00 -13.04 28.12
CA ARG A 747 21.48 -14.40 28.34
C ARG A 747 20.16 -14.63 27.64
N LEU A 748 19.36 -13.61 27.40
CA LEU A 748 18.04 -13.71 26.77
C LEU A 748 18.15 -13.97 25.25
N THR A 749 18.83 -15.04 24.86
CA THR A 749 19.07 -15.44 23.46
C THR A 749 17.89 -16.20 22.87
N PHE A 750 17.53 -15.87 21.63
CA PHE A 750 16.51 -16.55 20.83
C PHE A 750 17.18 -17.48 19.81
N LEU A 751 16.39 -18.37 19.18
CA LEU A 751 16.84 -19.12 18.00
C LEU A 751 17.35 -18.15 16.91
N SER A 752 18.56 -18.39 16.42
CA SER A 752 19.31 -17.49 15.51
C SER A 752 19.22 -17.90 14.03
N ASP A 753 18.38 -18.88 13.72
CA ASP A 753 18.30 -19.61 12.46
C ASP A 753 17.44 -18.93 11.38
N ARG A 754 16.58 -17.97 11.72
CA ARG A 754 15.77 -17.21 10.74
C ARG A 754 15.86 -15.68 10.89
N THR A 755 15.67 -14.95 9.79
CA THR A 755 15.67 -13.48 9.76
C THR A 755 14.52 -12.84 10.57
N ARG A 756 13.42 -13.58 10.79
CA ARG A 756 12.25 -13.12 11.55
C ARG A 756 12.54 -12.99 13.05
N THR A 757 13.25 -13.96 13.65
CA THR A 757 13.54 -13.98 15.09
C THR A 757 14.40 -12.79 15.54
N ARG A 758 15.17 -12.17 14.61
CA ARG A 758 15.90 -10.92 14.86
C ARG A 758 14.98 -9.76 15.30
N ARG A 759 13.78 -9.66 14.73
CA ARG A 759 12.83 -8.58 15.02
C ARG A 759 11.99 -8.89 16.27
N ASP A 760 11.57 -10.14 16.43
CA ASP A 760 10.79 -10.56 17.59
C ASP A 760 11.61 -10.52 18.89
N HIS A 761 12.91 -10.82 18.81
CA HIS A 761 13.85 -10.61 19.93
C HIS A 761 13.87 -9.15 20.41
N LEU A 762 13.94 -8.18 19.48
CA LEU A 762 13.94 -6.76 19.83
C LEU A 762 12.61 -6.33 20.47
N LYS A 763 11.47 -6.86 20.00
CA LYS A 763 10.15 -6.59 20.59
C LYS A 763 10.09 -7.12 22.02
N TYR A 764 10.57 -8.33 22.27
CA TYR A 764 10.64 -8.93 23.60
C TYR A 764 11.50 -8.12 24.56
N LEU A 765 12.72 -7.72 24.15
CA LEU A 765 13.57 -6.86 24.97
C LEU A 765 12.93 -5.49 25.25
N THR A 766 12.20 -4.93 24.29
CA THR A 766 11.49 -3.65 24.45
C THR A 766 10.28 -3.80 25.38
N LEU A 767 9.60 -4.95 25.36
CA LEU A 767 8.53 -5.28 26.30
C LEU A 767 9.04 -5.33 27.74
N ILE A 768 10.15 -6.04 27.98
CA ILE A 768 10.82 -6.06 29.30
C ILE A 768 11.16 -4.63 29.76
N ARG A 769 11.75 -3.82 28.87
CA ARG A 769 12.09 -2.43 29.20
C ARG A 769 10.86 -1.57 29.51
N SER A 770 9.74 -1.83 28.85
CA SER A 770 8.49 -1.11 29.08
C SER A 770 7.90 -1.45 30.45
N ILE A 771 7.99 -2.73 30.87
CA ILE A 771 7.58 -3.18 32.21
C ILE A 771 8.46 -2.54 33.28
N ALA A 772 9.79 -2.59 33.13
CA ALA A 772 10.70 -1.94 34.07
C ALA A 772 10.47 -0.41 34.16
N LEU A 773 10.22 0.25 33.03
CA LEU A 773 9.92 1.69 32.98
C LEU A 773 8.62 2.05 33.73
N LEU A 774 7.60 1.20 33.61
CA LEU A 774 6.35 1.37 34.35
C LEU A 774 6.60 1.28 35.87
N HIS A 775 7.50 0.39 36.30
CA HIS A 775 7.92 0.23 37.69
C HIS A 775 8.97 1.27 38.17
N GLN A 776 9.27 2.33 37.42
CA GLN A 776 10.35 3.28 37.76
C GLN A 776 10.27 3.90 39.18
N TYR A 777 9.07 3.97 39.78
CA TYR A 777 8.86 4.50 41.13
C TYR A 777 9.04 3.45 42.24
N GLN A 778 9.30 2.20 41.87
CA GLN A 778 9.59 1.05 42.73
C GLN A 778 11.08 0.65 42.65
N ARG A 779 11.84 1.28 41.75
CA ARG A 779 13.25 0.98 41.49
C ARG A 779 14.16 2.09 42.00
N GLN A 780 15.41 1.72 42.28
CA GLN A 780 16.46 2.70 42.49
C GLN A 780 16.86 3.33 41.15
N ILE A 781 16.97 4.66 41.10
CA ILE A 781 17.48 5.36 39.92
C ILE A 781 19.00 5.45 40.06
N HIS A 782 19.72 4.80 39.15
CA HIS A 782 21.16 4.84 39.08
C HIS A 782 21.61 5.99 38.15
N GLN A 783 22.79 6.54 38.43
CA GLN A 783 23.41 7.55 37.60
C GLN A 783 24.85 7.14 37.33
N ARG A 784 25.18 6.96 36.04
CA ARG A 784 26.54 6.69 35.59
C ARG A 784 26.82 7.60 34.39
N ASP A 785 27.97 8.26 34.42
CA ASP A 785 28.34 9.31 33.46
C ASP A 785 27.29 10.43 33.35
N ARG A 786 26.64 10.57 32.17
CA ARG A 786 25.59 11.57 31.87
C ARG A 786 24.18 10.95 31.76
N ALA A 787 24.01 9.66 32.03
CA ALA A 787 22.73 8.96 31.86
C ALA A 787 22.13 8.54 33.21
N ARG A 788 20.83 8.83 33.41
CA ARG A 788 20.03 8.26 34.51
C ARG A 788 19.31 7.03 34.00
N TYR A 789 19.45 5.92 34.72
CA TYR A 789 18.88 4.65 34.30
C TYR A 789 18.30 3.85 35.47
N ILE A 790 17.42 2.91 35.14
CA ILE A 790 16.92 1.88 36.03
C ILE A 790 17.33 0.50 35.50
N GLU A 791 17.42 -0.48 36.38
CA GLU A 791 17.78 -1.85 36.03
C GLU A 791 16.52 -2.73 35.97
N VAL A 792 16.53 -3.69 35.04
CA VAL A 792 15.50 -4.72 34.90
C VAL A 792 15.64 -5.74 36.03
N GLU A 793 14.54 -6.11 36.67
CA GLU A 793 14.45 -7.20 37.64
C GLU A 793 13.91 -8.49 37.01
N LEU A 794 14.12 -9.64 37.68
CA LEU A 794 13.65 -10.94 37.20
C LEU A 794 12.12 -11.01 37.06
N SER A 795 11.38 -10.32 37.93
CA SER A 795 9.92 -10.20 37.84
C SER A 795 9.45 -9.55 36.54
N ASP A 796 10.23 -8.61 35.98
CA ASP A 796 9.90 -7.95 34.73
C ASP A 796 10.05 -8.93 33.55
N ILE A 797 11.03 -9.84 33.63
CA ILE A 797 11.27 -10.90 32.64
C ILE A 797 10.19 -11.97 32.74
N GLU A 798 9.76 -12.33 33.95
CA GLU A 798 8.64 -13.25 34.17
C GLU A 798 7.35 -12.74 33.54
N ALA A 799 6.99 -11.49 33.83
CA ALA A 799 5.82 -10.86 33.25
C ALA A 799 5.94 -10.76 31.72
N ALA A 800 7.12 -10.42 31.19
CA ALA A 800 7.36 -10.39 29.76
C ALA A 800 7.26 -11.79 29.11
N ASN A 801 7.71 -12.85 29.77
CA ASN A 801 7.61 -14.24 29.29
C ASN A 801 6.15 -14.64 29.14
N HIS A 802 5.31 -14.37 30.14
CA HIS A 802 3.89 -14.68 30.09
C HIS A 802 3.22 -13.99 28.88
N ILE A 803 3.48 -12.71 28.66
CA ILE A 803 2.91 -11.95 27.54
C ILE A 803 3.48 -12.44 26.20
N ALA A 804 4.79 -12.69 26.13
CA ALA A 804 5.46 -13.10 24.90
C ALA A 804 5.03 -14.48 24.42
N HIS A 805 4.79 -15.43 25.34
CA HIS A 805 4.28 -16.74 24.98
C HIS A 805 2.93 -16.66 24.25
N GLU A 806 2.04 -15.77 24.70
CA GLU A 806 0.71 -15.61 24.13
C GLU A 806 0.68 -14.80 22.82
N ILE A 807 1.54 -13.79 22.68
CA ILE A 807 1.49 -12.83 21.55
C ILE A 807 2.51 -13.14 20.46
N LEU A 808 3.72 -13.55 20.84
CA LEU A 808 4.79 -13.85 19.89
C LEU A 808 4.82 -15.33 19.53
N GLY A 809 4.31 -16.20 20.41
CA GLY A 809 4.04 -17.59 20.09
C GLY A 809 2.87 -17.65 19.11
N ARG A 810 3.14 -17.73 17.79
CA ARG A 810 2.07 -18.01 16.82
C ARG A 810 1.37 -19.30 17.26
N SER A 811 0.06 -19.17 17.48
CA SER A 811 -0.75 -20.11 18.25
C SER A 811 -0.58 -21.56 17.82
N LEU A 812 -0.56 -22.47 18.80
CA LEU A 812 -0.78 -23.90 18.58
C LEU A 812 -2.10 -24.16 17.83
N ASP A 813 -3.04 -23.21 17.82
CA ASP A 813 -4.34 -23.32 17.14
C ASP A 813 -4.27 -23.24 15.61
N ASP A 814 -3.16 -22.74 15.04
CA ASP A 814 -2.89 -22.82 13.60
C ASP A 814 -2.42 -24.22 13.18
N LEU A 815 -2.15 -25.12 14.14
CA LEU A 815 -1.81 -26.51 13.84
C LEU A 815 -3.08 -27.30 13.54
N PRO A 816 -3.17 -27.94 12.35
CA PRO A 816 -4.21 -28.94 12.12
C PRO A 816 -4.23 -29.96 13.26
N PRO A 817 -5.40 -30.46 13.70
CA PRO A 817 -5.52 -31.37 14.85
C PRO A 817 -4.57 -32.58 14.78
N GLN A 818 -4.31 -33.07 13.56
CA GLN A 818 -3.34 -34.13 13.31
C GLN A 818 -1.91 -33.64 13.57
N THR A 819 -1.50 -32.47 13.06
CA THR A 819 -0.16 -31.90 13.34
C THR A 819 0.07 -31.68 14.83
N ARG A 820 -0.95 -31.22 15.58
CA ARG A 820 -0.87 -31.07 17.04
C ARG A 820 -0.68 -32.41 17.74
N ARG A 821 -1.46 -33.44 17.37
CA ARG A 821 -1.29 -34.81 17.87
C ARG A 821 0.11 -35.36 17.60
N LEU A 822 0.71 -35.01 16.45
CA LEU A 822 2.09 -35.38 16.16
C LEU A 822 3.08 -34.67 17.07
N LEU A 823 2.90 -33.36 17.33
CA LEU A 823 3.76 -32.60 18.24
C LEU A 823 3.72 -33.18 19.66
N THR A 824 2.52 -33.48 20.20
CA THR A 824 2.35 -34.13 21.51
C THR A 824 3.09 -35.47 21.59
N LEU A 825 2.96 -36.30 20.54
CA LEU A 825 3.66 -37.58 20.46
C LEU A 825 5.19 -37.41 20.44
N LEU A 826 5.69 -36.43 19.68
CA LEU A 826 7.12 -36.15 19.60
C LEU A 826 7.67 -35.68 20.93
N THR A 827 6.98 -34.78 21.64
CA THR A 827 7.37 -34.32 22.99
C THR A 827 7.51 -35.49 23.95
N ALA A 828 6.49 -36.34 24.06
CA ALA A 828 6.53 -37.51 24.95
C ALA A 828 7.66 -38.49 24.60
N LYS A 829 7.88 -38.74 23.29
CA LYS A 829 8.93 -39.67 22.83
C LYS A 829 10.34 -39.12 23.00
N VAL A 830 10.53 -37.81 22.82
CA VAL A 830 11.82 -37.16 23.08
C VAL A 830 12.15 -37.21 24.57
N GLU A 831 11.19 -36.97 25.46
CA GLU A 831 11.39 -37.08 26.91
C GLU A 831 11.73 -38.52 27.35
N GLU A 832 11.02 -39.51 26.81
CA GLU A 832 11.32 -40.94 27.03
C GLU A 832 12.75 -41.26 26.58
N HIS A 833 13.14 -40.85 25.37
CA HIS A 833 14.50 -41.08 24.86
C HIS A 833 15.58 -40.33 25.63
N CYS A 834 15.31 -39.11 26.11
CA CYS A 834 16.26 -38.36 26.94
C CYS A 834 16.49 -39.08 28.28
N LYS A 835 15.42 -39.58 28.91
CA LYS A 835 15.49 -40.35 30.17
C LYS A 835 16.19 -41.69 29.99
N GLU A 836 15.91 -42.43 28.92
CA GLU A 836 16.53 -43.72 28.63
C GLU A 836 18.04 -43.61 28.34
N LYS A 837 18.46 -42.53 27.69
CA LYS A 837 19.86 -42.35 27.23
C LYS A 837 20.67 -41.36 28.06
N ASN A 838 20.07 -40.76 29.08
CA ASN A 838 20.67 -39.71 29.92
C ASN A 838 21.26 -38.55 29.08
N LEU A 839 20.46 -38.05 28.13
CA LEU A 839 20.84 -36.98 27.19
C LEU A 839 20.09 -35.69 27.51
N GLY A 840 20.71 -34.54 27.21
CA GLY A 840 20.02 -33.25 27.13
C GLY A 840 19.00 -33.24 25.99
N ARG A 841 17.92 -32.46 26.12
CA ARG A 841 16.83 -32.39 25.12
C ARG A 841 17.34 -31.91 23.74
N ASP A 842 18.33 -31.03 23.74
CA ASP A 842 19.10 -30.51 22.59
C ASP A 842 19.96 -31.58 21.89
N GLN A 843 20.24 -32.69 22.56
CA GLN A 843 21.02 -33.82 22.03
C GLN A 843 20.13 -34.96 21.51
N CYS A 844 18.82 -34.85 21.69
CA CYS A 844 17.85 -35.88 21.31
C CYS A 844 17.40 -35.71 19.85
N LEU A 845 18.14 -36.37 18.97
CA LEU A 845 17.91 -36.36 17.53
C LEU A 845 17.07 -37.56 17.06
N PHE A 846 16.12 -37.34 16.15
CA PHE A 846 15.25 -38.39 15.60
C PHE A 846 15.00 -38.28 14.09
N THR A 847 14.75 -39.40 13.43
CA THR A 847 14.57 -39.49 11.97
C THR A 847 13.10 -39.65 11.58
N ARG A 848 12.75 -39.33 10.32
CA ARG A 848 11.39 -39.58 9.79
C ARG A 848 10.95 -41.04 9.97
N ARG A 849 11.88 -41.99 9.90
CA ARG A 849 11.61 -43.42 10.10
C ARG A 849 11.17 -43.70 11.54
N GLN A 850 11.83 -43.12 12.53
CA GLN A 850 11.45 -43.25 13.93
C GLN A 850 10.08 -42.61 14.19
N VAL A 851 9.81 -41.42 13.63
CA VAL A 851 8.49 -40.77 13.74
C VAL A 851 7.37 -41.64 13.15
N ARG A 852 7.62 -42.34 12.04
CA ARG A 852 6.67 -43.31 11.48
C ARG A 852 6.44 -44.51 12.40
N GLN A 853 7.49 -45.02 13.05
CA GLN A 853 7.37 -46.14 13.99
C GLN A 853 6.60 -45.73 15.25
N TRP A 854 6.83 -44.52 15.76
CA TRP A 854 6.12 -44.02 16.94
C TRP A 854 4.66 -43.69 16.66
N SER A 855 4.34 -43.13 15.49
CA SER A 855 2.98 -42.68 15.15
C SER A 855 2.13 -43.72 14.42
N GLY A 856 2.76 -44.70 13.74
CA GLY A 856 2.08 -45.63 12.84
C GLY A 856 1.61 -44.99 11.52
N TRP A 857 1.98 -43.74 11.24
CA TRP A 857 1.49 -43.00 10.08
C TRP A 857 2.23 -43.34 8.78
N SER A 858 1.55 -43.10 7.66
CA SER A 858 2.16 -43.23 6.33
C SER A 858 3.30 -42.23 6.14
N GLU A 859 4.22 -42.54 5.24
CA GLU A 859 5.35 -41.66 4.92
C GLU A 859 4.90 -40.26 4.44
N TYR A 860 3.81 -40.23 3.67
CA TYR A 860 3.22 -38.98 3.20
C TYR A 860 2.70 -38.12 4.35
N GLN A 861 1.99 -38.71 5.31
CA GLN A 861 1.47 -37.99 6.49
C GLN A 861 2.61 -37.46 7.37
N VAL A 862 3.58 -38.31 7.71
CA VAL A 862 4.74 -37.90 8.52
C VAL A 862 5.52 -36.79 7.83
N ARG A 863 5.80 -36.89 6.52
CA ARG A 863 6.49 -35.83 5.78
C ARG A 863 5.70 -34.52 5.77
N THR A 864 4.40 -34.59 5.54
CA THR A 864 3.53 -33.39 5.47
C THR A 864 3.49 -32.66 6.80
N HIS A 865 3.26 -33.38 7.90
CA HIS A 865 3.15 -32.78 9.24
C HIS A 865 4.51 -32.38 9.81
N LEU A 866 5.60 -33.12 9.55
CA LEU A 866 6.96 -32.69 9.93
C LEU A 866 7.37 -31.43 9.18
N ASN A 867 7.13 -31.33 7.87
CA ASN A 867 7.41 -30.11 7.11
C ASN A 867 6.59 -28.92 7.65
N LYS A 868 5.37 -29.16 8.13
CA LYS A 868 4.53 -28.11 8.75
C LYS A 868 5.10 -27.67 10.10
N LEU A 869 5.50 -28.61 10.96
CA LEU A 869 6.17 -28.32 12.24
C LEU A 869 7.52 -27.61 12.04
N GLU A 870 8.29 -28.00 11.03
CA GLU A 870 9.52 -27.33 10.58
C GLU A 870 9.25 -25.90 10.09
N SER A 871 8.20 -25.71 9.28
CA SER A 871 7.81 -24.36 8.82
C SER A 871 7.42 -23.44 9.97
N LEU A 872 6.88 -24.01 11.05
CA LEU A 872 6.45 -23.33 12.27
C LEU A 872 7.51 -23.35 13.39
N GLU A 873 8.74 -23.79 13.10
CA GLU A 873 9.90 -23.74 14.01
C GLU A 873 9.79 -24.60 15.27
N TYR A 874 8.85 -25.55 15.31
CA TYR A 874 8.81 -26.56 16.37
C TYR A 874 9.92 -27.61 16.22
N LEU A 875 10.50 -27.74 15.02
CA LEU A 875 11.54 -28.72 14.69
C LEU A 875 12.70 -28.06 13.93
N LEU A 876 13.94 -28.43 14.28
CA LEU A 876 15.14 -28.06 13.54
C LEU A 876 15.66 -29.25 12.73
N PRO A 877 15.76 -29.15 11.38
CA PRO A 877 16.31 -30.22 10.55
C PRO A 877 17.84 -30.15 10.47
N HIS A 878 18.50 -31.24 10.83
CA HIS A 878 19.93 -31.45 10.63
C HIS A 878 20.17 -32.28 9.36
N HIS A 879 21.08 -31.80 8.50
CA HIS A 879 21.46 -32.50 7.27
C HIS A 879 22.51 -33.57 7.57
N GLY A 880 22.19 -34.83 7.29
CA GLY A 880 23.23 -35.86 7.12
C GLY A 880 23.91 -35.69 5.75
N GLY A 881 25.21 -36.00 5.67
CA GLY A 881 26.01 -35.90 4.43
C GLY A 881 25.47 -36.74 3.25
N ARG A 882 26.16 -36.65 2.09
CA ARG A 882 25.72 -37.22 0.79
C ARG A 882 25.06 -38.61 0.93
N GLY A 883 23.73 -38.65 0.79
CA GLY A 883 22.90 -39.85 0.82
C GLY A 883 22.19 -40.16 2.14
N GLN A 884 22.28 -39.32 3.17
CA GLN A 884 21.66 -39.58 4.47
C GLN A 884 20.28 -38.94 4.67
N SER A 885 19.49 -39.60 5.52
CA SER A 885 18.13 -39.21 5.89
C SER A 885 18.13 -37.99 6.81
N PHE A 886 17.14 -37.10 6.65
CA PHE A 886 16.94 -35.94 7.53
C PHE A 886 16.76 -36.40 8.97
N VAL A 887 17.53 -35.77 9.86
CA VAL A 887 17.42 -35.92 11.31
C VAL A 887 16.83 -34.63 11.87
N TYR A 888 15.99 -34.74 12.89
CA TYR A 888 15.22 -33.64 13.46
C TYR A 888 15.54 -33.51 14.94
N GLU A 889 15.62 -32.28 15.41
CA GLU A 889 15.70 -31.89 16.80
C GLU A 889 14.38 -31.21 17.20
N LEU A 890 13.83 -31.55 18.38
CA LEU A 890 12.61 -30.93 18.90
C LEU A 890 12.96 -29.67 19.69
N LEU A 891 12.60 -28.51 19.12
CA LEU A 891 12.83 -27.20 19.76
C LEU A 891 11.71 -26.79 20.71
N PHE A 892 10.54 -27.44 20.60
CA PHE A 892 9.41 -27.18 21.47
C PHE A 892 9.68 -27.68 22.89
N ASN A 893 9.68 -26.79 23.87
CA ASN A 893 9.82 -27.07 25.31
C ASN A 893 8.52 -26.84 26.10
N GLY A 894 7.42 -26.54 25.42
CA GLY A 894 6.12 -26.29 26.03
C GLY A 894 5.25 -27.51 26.26
N ASP A 895 4.06 -27.28 26.84
CA ASP A 895 3.02 -28.30 26.95
C ASP A 895 2.19 -28.36 25.66
N ALA A 896 2.31 -29.46 24.91
CA ALA A 896 1.58 -29.66 23.66
C ALA A 896 0.08 -29.98 23.88
N GLU A 897 -0.29 -30.38 25.09
CA GLU A 897 -1.68 -30.62 25.49
C GLU A 897 -2.37 -29.33 25.94
N SER A 898 -1.62 -28.37 26.48
CA SER A 898 -2.12 -27.04 26.83
C SER A 898 -2.71 -26.31 25.62
N ALA A 899 -3.90 -25.74 25.78
CA ALA A 899 -4.55 -24.88 24.78
C ALA A 899 -3.93 -23.47 24.69
N ARG A 900 -2.92 -23.14 25.51
CA ARG A 900 -2.31 -21.81 25.55
C ARG A 900 -1.14 -21.69 24.55
N PRO A 901 -1.01 -20.57 23.81
CA PRO A 901 0.12 -20.34 22.92
C PRO A 901 1.44 -20.27 23.70
N GLN A 902 2.51 -20.88 23.17
CA GLN A 902 3.82 -20.88 23.82
C GLN A 902 4.95 -20.66 22.81
N LEU A 903 5.73 -19.61 23.02
CA LEU A 903 6.95 -19.31 22.26
C LEU A 903 8.14 -20.19 22.71
N CYS A 904 8.82 -20.83 21.75
CA CYS A 904 10.01 -21.65 22.00
C CYS A 904 11.26 -20.80 22.26
N GLY A 905 12.15 -21.28 23.14
CA GLY A 905 13.49 -20.71 23.33
C GLY A 905 13.59 -19.51 24.28
N LEU A 906 12.52 -19.18 25.02
CA LEU A 906 12.63 -18.27 26.17
C LEU A 906 13.30 -19.00 27.34
N ILE A 907 14.25 -18.33 27.98
CA ILE A 907 14.92 -18.87 29.17
C ILE A 907 13.98 -18.79 30.37
N GLU A 908 13.84 -19.90 31.08
CA GLU A 908 13.12 -19.96 32.36
C GLU A 908 13.92 -19.24 33.45
N ILE A 909 13.19 -18.61 34.38
CA ILE A 909 13.78 -17.74 35.42
C ILE A 909 14.79 -18.51 36.28
N GLU A 910 14.53 -19.79 36.55
CA GLU A 910 15.41 -20.68 37.31
C GLU A 910 16.82 -20.77 36.67
N GLY A 911 16.91 -20.81 35.33
CA GLY A 911 18.17 -20.80 34.60
C GLY A 911 18.91 -19.45 34.61
N LEU A 912 18.23 -18.34 34.93
CA LEU A 912 18.85 -17.02 35.12
C LEU A 912 19.42 -16.86 36.54
N ILE A 913 18.83 -17.53 37.54
CA ILE A 913 19.20 -17.44 38.96
C ILE A 913 20.48 -18.23 39.27
N ASP A 914 20.64 -19.43 38.71
CA ASP A 914 21.66 -20.44 39.09
C ASP A 914 23.13 -20.04 38.90
N THR A 915 23.41 -18.87 38.33
CA THR A 915 24.77 -18.41 38.02
C THR A 915 25.11 -17.05 38.62
N THR A 916 24.21 -16.47 39.41
CA THR A 916 24.48 -15.23 40.17
C THR A 916 25.54 -15.40 41.28
N LEU A 917 25.92 -16.64 41.61
CA LEU A 917 26.96 -16.96 42.61
C LEU A 917 28.40 -17.03 42.07
N THR A 918 28.66 -16.75 40.78
CA THR A 918 30.02 -16.77 40.22
C THR A 918 30.37 -15.46 39.50
N SER A 919 30.29 -14.34 40.21
CA SER A 919 30.89 -13.08 39.76
C SER A 919 32.32 -12.94 40.30
N SER A 920 33.29 -13.47 39.57
CA SER A 920 34.67 -12.95 39.63
C SER A 920 35.27 -12.96 38.22
N THR A 921 35.37 -11.76 37.66
CA THR A 921 36.35 -11.32 36.66
C THR A 921 36.97 -12.42 35.78
N GLU A 922 36.43 -12.62 34.57
CA GLU A 922 37.24 -12.96 33.39
C GLU A 922 36.40 -12.74 32.11
N ASN A 923 37.04 -12.17 31.10
CA ASN A 923 36.45 -11.86 29.79
C ASN A 923 35.85 -13.12 29.13
N PRO A 924 34.76 -13.01 28.34
CA PRO A 924 34.23 -14.18 27.64
C PRO A 924 35.22 -14.63 26.53
N PRO A 925 35.50 -15.93 26.38
CA PRO A 925 36.40 -16.40 25.35
C PRO A 925 35.73 -16.30 23.97
N SER A 926 36.50 -15.82 23.02
CA SER A 926 36.19 -15.81 21.59
C SER A 926 36.00 -17.22 21.03
N GLY A 927 34.95 -17.43 20.24
CA GLY A 927 34.88 -18.42 19.16
C GLY A 927 35.02 -19.89 19.55
N MET A 928 33.88 -20.57 19.76
CA MET A 928 33.85 -22.03 19.71
C MET A 928 33.47 -22.47 18.28
N GLU A 929 34.48 -22.56 17.41
CA GLU A 929 34.40 -23.44 16.24
C GLU A 929 34.22 -24.87 16.73
N ARG A 930 33.10 -25.51 16.41
CA ARG A 930 32.93 -26.95 16.65
C ARG A 930 33.82 -27.70 15.67
N THR A 931 34.92 -28.22 16.22
CA THR A 931 35.86 -29.16 15.61
C THR A 931 35.12 -30.36 15.00
N ALA A 932 35.36 -30.61 13.71
CA ALA A 932 34.98 -31.84 13.04
C ALA A 932 35.80 -33.01 13.63
N SER A 933 35.14 -33.89 14.38
CA SER A 933 35.75 -35.14 14.84
C SER A 933 35.62 -36.21 13.77
N SER A 934 36.78 -36.67 13.32
CA SER A 934 37.01 -37.82 12.45
C SER A 934 36.44 -39.11 13.05
N HIS A 935 35.62 -39.83 12.28
CA HIS A 935 35.29 -41.22 12.60
C HIS A 935 36.25 -42.18 11.91
N GLN A 936 37.18 -42.72 12.71
CA GLN A 936 37.85 -43.98 12.47
C GLN A 936 36.81 -45.11 12.45
N ARG A 937 36.83 -45.93 11.39
CA ARG A 937 36.06 -47.17 11.27
C ARG A 937 36.86 -48.34 11.87
N ALA A 938 36.18 -49.16 12.68
CA ALA A 938 36.63 -50.50 13.03
C ALA A 938 35.95 -51.56 12.11
N PRO A 939 36.53 -52.77 11.97
CA PRO A 939 36.53 -53.53 10.72
C PRO A 939 35.60 -54.76 10.71
N ASN A 940 35.32 -55.28 9.50
CA ASN A 940 35.12 -56.70 9.17
C ASN A 940 35.01 -56.81 7.63
N GLY A 941 36.01 -57.35 6.94
CA GLY A 941 36.08 -58.74 6.46
C GLY A 941 35.58 -58.79 5.01
N HIS A 942 36.35 -59.10 3.96
CA HIS A 942 37.03 -60.37 3.74
C HIS A 942 37.89 -60.35 2.45
N VAL A 943 38.91 -61.23 2.42
CA VAL A 943 39.55 -61.92 1.26
C VAL A 943 40.71 -61.20 0.53
N SER A 944 41.92 -61.61 0.95
CA SER A 944 43.17 -61.92 0.24
C SER A 944 43.37 -61.52 -1.24
N GLY A 945 44.57 -60.99 -1.53
CA GLY A 945 45.24 -61.26 -2.80
C GLY A 945 46.23 -60.21 -3.31
N ALA A 946 47.49 -60.31 -2.84
CA ALA A 946 48.73 -60.08 -3.58
C ALA A 946 49.06 -58.75 -4.31
N LEU A 947 50.12 -58.11 -3.79
CA LEU A 947 51.34 -57.62 -4.46
C LEU A 947 51.33 -56.35 -5.35
N SER A 948 52.28 -55.47 -4.97
CA SER A 948 53.19 -54.62 -5.76
C SER A 948 52.91 -53.10 -5.87
N ASP A 949 53.75 -52.35 -5.14
CA ASP A 949 54.27 -51.00 -5.46
C ASP A 949 55.22 -51.07 -6.67
N PRO A 950 55.81 -49.95 -7.16
CA PRO A 950 55.30 -48.60 -7.43
C PRO A 950 55.77 -48.10 -8.83
N MET A 951 55.35 -46.92 -9.33
CA MET A 951 56.25 -46.01 -10.07
C MET A 951 55.60 -44.70 -10.55
N GLU A 952 56.42 -43.65 -10.45
CA GLU A 952 56.31 -42.31 -11.03
C GLU A 952 56.12 -42.30 -12.56
N ALA A 953 55.45 -41.26 -13.07
CA ALA A 953 55.89 -40.56 -14.29
C ALA A 953 55.23 -39.18 -14.42
N SER A 954 56.07 -38.15 -14.31
CA SER A 954 55.87 -36.79 -14.79
C SER A 954 55.84 -36.72 -16.32
N ILE A 955 54.94 -35.95 -16.94
CA ILE A 955 55.14 -35.35 -18.27
C ILE A 955 54.57 -33.92 -18.29
N GLN A 956 55.41 -33.01 -18.78
CA GLN A 956 55.24 -31.56 -18.99
C GLN A 956 54.37 -31.20 -20.21
N ALA A 957 54.15 -29.88 -20.35
CA ALA A 957 54.04 -29.10 -21.60
C ALA A 957 52.63 -29.01 -22.24
N ASP A 958 52.14 -27.87 -22.74
CA ASP A 958 52.57 -26.47 -22.74
C ASP A 958 51.45 -25.62 -23.37
N SER A 959 51.34 -24.35 -22.97
CA SER A 959 51.01 -23.17 -23.80
C SER A 959 49.60 -23.09 -24.50
N ARG A 960 48.86 -21.97 -24.64
CA ARG A 960 49.19 -20.56 -24.89
C ARG A 960 47.90 -19.68 -24.86
N LEU A 961 48.02 -18.47 -24.28
CA LEU A 961 47.57 -17.13 -24.75
C LEU A 961 46.05 -16.87 -24.95
N LYS A 962 45.42 -15.73 -24.65
CA LYS A 962 45.70 -14.29 -24.38
C LYS A 962 44.34 -13.72 -23.87
N SER A 963 44.13 -12.60 -23.17
CA SER A 963 44.90 -11.41 -22.76
C SER A 963 44.05 -10.59 -21.78
N SER A 964 44.70 -10.02 -20.78
CA SER A 964 44.33 -8.90 -19.87
C SER A 964 44.14 -7.58 -20.63
N THR A 965 43.50 -6.50 -20.10
CA THR A 965 43.92 -5.52 -19.06
C THR A 965 42.83 -4.41 -18.99
N GLY A 966 42.68 -3.53 -17.98
CA GLY A 966 43.48 -3.10 -16.82
C GLY A 966 42.56 -2.39 -15.79
N VAL A 967 42.86 -2.43 -14.49
CA VAL A 967 43.76 -1.54 -13.69
C VAL A 967 43.26 -0.09 -13.59
N GLU A 968 42.82 0.32 -12.41
CA GLU A 968 43.43 1.44 -11.66
C GLU A 968 43.05 1.40 -10.16
N ASN A 969 44.09 1.48 -9.33
CA ASN A 969 44.11 1.62 -7.87
C ASN A 969 44.51 3.07 -7.53
N ALA A 970 43.95 3.65 -6.46
CA ALA A 970 44.64 4.49 -5.45
C ALA A 970 43.58 5.20 -4.59
N GLN A 971 43.39 4.82 -3.32
CA GLN A 971 44.11 5.24 -2.11
C GLN A 971 43.80 6.65 -1.61
N ALA A 972 43.45 6.67 -0.32
CA ALA A 972 43.13 7.80 0.53
C ALA A 972 44.32 8.71 0.83
N GLY A 973 44.04 9.99 1.05
CA GLY A 973 44.97 10.98 1.58
C GLY A 973 44.21 12.13 2.24
N VAL A 974 44.21 12.12 3.57
CA VAL A 974 43.81 13.22 4.46
C VAL A 974 44.90 14.29 4.42
N HIS A 975 44.58 15.57 4.20
CA HIS A 975 45.08 16.69 5.00
C HIS A 975 44.39 18.02 4.63
N ALA A 976 44.20 18.83 5.66
CA ALA A 976 43.44 20.06 5.70
C ALA A 976 44.24 21.31 5.30
N GLN A 977 43.46 22.39 5.12
CA GLN A 977 43.76 23.80 5.38
C GLN A 977 44.36 24.73 4.30
N LEU A 978 43.51 25.73 3.99
CA LEU A 978 43.74 27.18 3.95
C LEU A 978 44.01 27.89 2.60
N ALA A 979 43.06 28.79 2.32
CA ALA A 979 43.18 30.15 1.77
C ALA A 979 43.31 30.33 0.25
N SER A 980 42.16 30.60 -0.40
CA SER A 980 41.81 31.88 -1.04
C SER A 980 40.39 31.85 -1.56
#